data_AF-A0A8I2FVQ3-F1
#
_entry.id   AF-A0A8I2FVQ3-F1
#
_cell.length_a   1.000
_cell.length_b   1.000
_cell.length_c   1.000
_cell.angle_alpha   90.00
_cell.angle_beta   90.00
_cell.angle_gamma   90.00
#
_symmetry.space_group_name_H-M   'P 1'
#
loop_
_entity.id
_entity.type
_entity.pdbx_description
1 polymer ?
#
loop_
_entity_poly.entity_id
_entity_poly.type
_entity_poly.pdbx_seq_one_letter_code
_entity_poly.pdbx_strand_id
1 'polypeptide(L)'
;MRIYESFQNTTKMTLRNWRSMMTWERTAKSWIDFLKYVKEAESHLASLCENADPEKREFWYRGHEKRIYKLIPRLFRYRHGEKKEEKLYRLYTQMPLDEPGQKGNVWETLFDMQHYGIPTRLLDWTEVLGIAVYFAVTSDLDQPCVYILDPLRLNEKSGRGSIITTSCNSSFDYRELYWRGEPVRPSFPVAISPTYQNTRLKRQRGKFTIHGSDTKPLEEQYPDCLCRVILNNETCSQAREFLRIANLNAFSIFPDFVGMAQFVKNEAELEPIPVDEEIKSRIKQRLKEVLNEDRKILENPSLKNVCLTDLHVKGISACNIGEYFVRRRDKENELVQWLKSGKKPYLFVSGEAGIGKTNFLLWLVFYNDVFKEIPVVFFSLNLYDPKESEKKGKRLEEFLLDYILAEGCADYEKILVRELIKEGEILLILDGLDELARIKSQDAVEKAIRELNDFVGRSSKAKVIISCRNHILNRLRSTTLLGPEEAIKNVEIGKLERKEVKEKIEGLLSNQGLEEAEISRMSKGLVNLAQVPLFYDLIRQSAGDLKNLLSEEINRSKLYKLWFEIILKKHDFVNPVAEMEKIGQVAGEMLEKRSDLISLKDLRAELKQVVVQLCGRPFGIFVEEFKDTFAFSHQSLREFILAWSVYKEIKEMVFNVLSGTPSFDYEGAETYRYLADLINLKGDLVDKIDDILGQQFLDKHNWNNLARNLFETLGMLVPPDKKLIEPIIRKALEILRSTSYNGIYVCFRTKYNIVRCLERLHPSAPRPYVDHILGYDWRKAETGRDSIPAYAIRGFHRKMPGPGKLPHIIFEKGVHPREVLAMAGDVSECLLDIMNDLSAEELPEGAEYLRINCTYALIRWLPDDFAQGPLENKLLGLPNPCRRMKINIFWALYRRFGLDIPKRFRGLFTEIREMPKASNEARKAFERLISTDLEG
;
A
#
# COMPACT_ATOMS: atom_id res chain seq x y z
N MET A 1 9.08 21.43 -7.01
CA MET A 1 10.36 21.76 -6.32
C MET A 1 10.49 23.24 -5.97
N ARG A 2 10.36 24.20 -6.89
CA ARG A 2 10.35 25.65 -6.54
C ARG A 2 9.21 26.12 -5.62
N ILE A 3 8.11 25.36 -5.56
CA ILE A 3 6.97 25.59 -4.65
C ILE A 3 7.25 25.06 -3.23
N TYR A 4 8.16 24.09 -3.08
CA TYR A 4 8.54 23.53 -1.77
C TYR A 4 9.65 24.38 -1.10
N GLU A 5 10.53 24.99 -1.90
CA GLU A 5 11.50 25.99 -1.42
C GLU A 5 10.81 27.28 -0.93
N SER A 6 9.70 27.68 -1.55
CA SER A 6 8.88 28.82 -1.09
C SER A 6 8.18 28.58 0.25
N PHE A 7 7.97 27.31 0.64
CA PHE A 7 7.31 26.92 1.90
C PHE A 7 8.34 26.64 3.01
N GLN A 8 9.52 26.11 2.64
CA GLN A 8 10.65 25.94 3.57
C GLN A 8 11.32 27.29 3.91
N ASN A 9 11.40 28.24 2.97
CA ASN A 9 11.91 29.59 3.26
C ASN A 9 10.99 30.41 4.17
N THR A 10 9.70 30.07 4.28
CA THR A 10 8.79 30.63 5.29
C THR A 10 8.91 29.97 6.66
N THR A 11 9.48 28.76 6.75
CA THR A 11 9.67 28.04 8.03
C THR A 11 11.05 28.29 8.66
N LYS A 12 11.97 28.96 7.94
CA LYS A 12 13.21 29.55 8.47
C LYS A 12 13.11 31.05 8.71
N MET A 13 11.91 31.61 8.83
CA MET A 13 11.71 32.90 9.48
C MET A 13 11.69 32.65 10.99
N THR A 14 12.87 32.84 11.60
CA THR A 14 13.18 32.83 13.03
C THR A 14 11.98 32.99 13.98
N LEU A 15 12.00 32.24 15.09
CA LEU A 15 11.28 32.51 16.37
C LEU A 15 11.32 33.99 16.84
N ARG A 16 12.12 34.85 16.21
CA ARG A 16 12.12 36.31 16.36
C ARG A 16 10.94 37.03 15.67
N ASN A 17 10.38 36.53 14.57
CA ASN A 17 9.29 37.22 13.83
C ASN A 17 7.88 36.82 14.29
N TRP A 18 7.74 35.78 15.11
CA TRP A 18 6.44 35.39 15.68
C TRP A 18 5.94 36.36 16.77
N ARG A 19 6.86 37.10 17.40
CA ARG A 19 6.55 38.12 18.41
C ARG A 19 5.79 39.35 17.86
N SER A 20 5.53 39.45 16.54
CA SER A 20 5.00 40.66 15.90
C SER A 20 3.75 40.49 15.03
N MET A 21 2.94 39.45 15.20
CA MET A 21 1.72 39.27 14.37
C MET A 21 0.42 39.75 15.03
N MET A 22 0.34 39.81 16.36
CA MET A 22 -0.71 40.55 17.07
C MET A 22 -0.13 41.84 17.63
N THR A 23 -0.88 42.93 17.49
CA THR A 23 -0.52 44.23 18.06
C THR A 23 -0.65 44.24 19.58
N TRP A 24 -1.52 43.38 20.14
CA TRP A 24 -1.78 43.34 21.58
C TRP A 24 -1.90 41.91 22.13
N GLU A 25 -0.93 41.53 22.98
CA GLU A 25 -0.92 40.27 23.72
C GLU A 25 -0.33 40.46 25.13
N ARG A 26 -0.96 39.83 26.13
CA ARG A 26 -0.49 39.81 27.53
C ARG A 26 -0.59 38.42 28.13
N THR A 27 0.28 38.12 29.10
CA THR A 27 0.21 36.88 29.90
C THR A 27 -0.17 37.25 31.33
N ALA A 28 -1.34 36.83 31.76
CA ALA A 28 -1.82 36.98 33.12
C ALA A 28 -1.08 36.00 34.04
N LYS A 29 -0.57 36.53 35.16
CA LYS A 29 0.07 35.72 36.20
C LYS A 29 -0.88 35.39 37.36
N SER A 30 -1.92 36.19 37.53
CA SER A 30 -3.02 35.99 38.46
C SER A 30 -4.37 36.28 37.80
N TRP A 31 -5.46 35.88 38.45
CA TRP A 31 -6.83 36.19 38.04
C TRP A 31 -7.12 37.69 38.03
N ILE A 32 -6.54 38.44 38.97
CA ILE A 32 -6.66 39.91 38.99
C ILE A 32 -5.94 40.51 37.78
N ASP A 33 -4.75 40.00 37.44
CA ASP A 33 -4.06 40.41 36.21
C ASP A 33 -4.88 40.07 34.96
N PHE A 34 -5.51 38.90 34.93
CA PHE A 34 -6.38 38.50 33.83
C PHE A 34 -7.53 39.50 33.62
N LEU A 35 -8.29 39.80 34.68
CA LEU A 35 -9.39 40.76 34.61
C LEU A 35 -8.91 42.17 34.25
N LYS A 36 -7.76 42.59 34.78
CA LYS A 36 -7.11 43.85 34.43
C LYS A 36 -6.76 43.90 32.94
N TYR A 37 -6.11 42.85 32.42
CA TYR A 37 -5.71 42.78 31.01
C TYR A 37 -6.91 42.67 30.06
N VAL A 38 -8.01 42.02 30.45
CA VAL A 38 -9.24 42.04 29.66
C VAL A 38 -9.78 43.46 29.54
N LYS A 39 -9.86 44.23 30.64
CA LYS A 39 -10.28 45.64 30.61
C LYS A 39 -9.33 46.53 29.80
N GLU A 40 -8.02 46.30 29.92
CA GLU A 40 -7.02 47.02 29.12
C GLU A 40 -7.16 46.71 27.63
N ALA A 41 -7.43 45.46 27.26
CA ALA A 41 -7.69 45.05 25.88
C ALA A 41 -8.96 45.71 25.32
N GLU A 42 -10.05 45.71 26.07
CA GLU A 42 -11.29 46.40 25.70
C GLU A 42 -11.05 47.89 25.51
N SER A 43 -10.34 48.53 26.43
CA SER A 43 -9.98 49.96 26.33
C SER A 43 -9.07 50.24 25.14
N HIS A 44 -8.11 49.34 24.86
CA HIS A 44 -7.21 49.44 23.72
C HIS A 44 -7.99 49.34 22.41
N LEU A 45 -8.81 48.30 22.22
CA LEU A 45 -9.68 48.16 21.06
C LEU A 45 -10.64 49.36 20.95
N ALA A 46 -11.15 49.85 22.09
CA ALA A 46 -12.01 51.01 22.14
C ALA A 46 -11.35 52.26 21.56
N SER A 47 -10.11 52.53 21.97
CA SER A 47 -9.31 53.70 21.56
C SER A 47 -9.02 53.76 20.06
N LEU A 48 -9.11 52.64 19.35
CA LEU A 48 -8.78 52.55 17.94
C LEU A 48 -9.91 53.02 17.01
N CYS A 49 -11.12 53.31 17.52
CA CYS A 49 -12.23 53.84 16.72
C CYS A 49 -12.57 55.28 17.11
N GLU A 50 -12.54 56.19 16.13
CA GLU A 50 -12.68 57.64 16.37
C GLU A 50 -14.14 58.12 16.53
N ASN A 51 -15.16 57.29 16.18
CA ASN A 51 -16.57 57.73 16.07
C ASN A 51 -17.62 56.79 16.73
N ALA A 52 -17.24 55.94 17.68
CA ALA A 52 -18.17 54.99 18.30
C ALA A 52 -18.73 55.49 19.65
N ASP A 53 -20.06 55.37 19.84
CA ASP A 53 -20.75 55.60 21.12
C ASP A 53 -20.23 54.62 22.19
N PRO A 54 -19.56 55.09 23.26
CA PRO A 54 -18.96 54.23 24.27
C PRO A 54 -19.98 53.33 24.98
N GLU A 55 -21.23 53.76 25.11
CA GLU A 55 -22.27 53.02 25.82
C GLU A 55 -22.88 51.88 24.99
N LYS A 56 -22.61 51.81 23.68
CA LYS A 56 -23.17 50.81 22.75
C LYS A 56 -22.14 49.80 22.23
N ARG A 57 -20.92 49.82 22.75
CA ARG A 57 -19.84 48.96 22.26
C ARG A 57 -19.89 47.60 22.92
N GLU A 58 -20.14 46.56 22.13
CA GLU A 58 -20.08 45.17 22.57
C GLU A 58 -18.72 44.54 22.20
N PHE A 59 -18.15 43.74 23.10
CA PHE A 59 -16.96 42.93 22.86
C PHE A 59 -17.31 41.46 22.91
N TRP A 60 -16.66 40.66 22.07
CA TRP A 60 -16.87 39.23 22.00
C TRP A 60 -15.63 38.46 22.44
N TYR A 61 -15.83 37.38 23.18
CA TYR A 61 -14.77 36.58 23.78
C TYR A 61 -14.73 35.17 23.19
N ARG A 62 -13.54 34.57 23.13
CA ARG A 62 -13.37 33.15 22.76
C ARG A 62 -12.20 32.51 23.51
N GLY A 63 -12.46 31.41 24.22
CA GLY A 63 -11.45 30.61 24.90
C GLY A 63 -10.80 29.57 23.99
N HIS A 64 -9.50 29.37 24.15
CA HIS A 64 -8.73 28.30 23.52
C HIS A 64 -7.84 27.62 24.57
N GLU A 65 -7.86 26.29 24.58
CA GLU A 65 -7.03 25.43 25.45
C GLU A 65 -5.52 25.57 25.20
N LYS A 66 -5.11 26.03 24.00
CA LYS A 66 -3.71 26.20 23.61
C LYS A 66 -3.48 27.49 22.84
N ARG A 67 -2.41 28.21 23.18
CA ARG A 67 -2.01 29.46 22.48
C ARG A 67 -1.70 29.26 21.00
N ILE A 68 -1.23 28.08 20.61
CA ILE A 68 -0.88 27.75 19.22
C ILE A 68 -2.10 27.57 18.32
N TYR A 69 -3.31 27.50 18.88
CA TYR A 69 -4.52 27.36 18.08
C TYR A 69 -4.86 28.66 17.37
N LYS A 70 -5.02 28.53 16.06
CA LYS A 70 -5.33 29.63 15.14
C LYS A 70 -6.85 29.84 15.04
N LEU A 71 -7.31 31.09 14.86
CA LEU A 71 -8.73 31.39 14.61
C LEU A 71 -9.10 31.06 13.15
N ILE A 72 -9.05 29.76 12.82
CA ILE A 72 -9.49 29.17 11.55
C ILE A 72 -10.74 28.32 11.81
N PRO A 73 -11.88 28.58 11.12
CA PRO A 73 -13.07 27.73 11.21
C PRO A 73 -12.79 26.28 10.83
N ARG A 74 -13.62 25.34 11.32
CA ARG A 74 -13.40 23.90 11.10
C ARG A 74 -13.35 23.54 9.61
N LEU A 75 -14.21 24.16 8.78
CA LEU A 75 -14.28 23.87 7.34
C LEU A 75 -12.96 24.08 6.62
N PHE A 76 -12.23 25.17 6.92
CA PHE A 76 -10.97 25.51 6.25
C PHE A 76 -9.76 24.71 6.75
N ARG A 77 -9.97 23.82 7.73
CA ARG A 77 -8.96 22.83 8.14
C ARG A 77 -8.96 21.59 7.24
N TYR A 78 -9.94 21.48 6.32
CA TYR A 78 -10.05 20.40 5.35
C TYR A 78 -9.76 20.91 3.94
N ARG A 79 -9.07 20.09 3.13
CA ARG A 79 -8.75 20.43 1.75
C ARG A 79 -10.03 20.62 0.92
N HIS A 80 -10.18 21.80 0.31
CA HIS A 80 -11.36 22.19 -0.47
C HIS A 80 -12.67 22.13 0.32
N GLY A 81 -12.63 22.42 1.62
CA GLY A 81 -13.81 22.39 2.49
C GLY A 81 -14.93 23.31 1.99
N GLU A 82 -14.58 24.51 1.54
CA GLU A 82 -15.52 25.51 1.01
C GLU A 82 -16.33 25.02 -0.20
N LYS A 83 -15.76 24.13 -1.03
CA LYS A 83 -16.46 23.54 -2.18
C LYS A 83 -17.42 22.42 -1.79
N LYS A 84 -17.30 21.91 -0.57
CA LYS A 84 -18.07 20.77 -0.05
C LYS A 84 -19.11 21.20 0.97
N GLU A 85 -19.10 22.45 1.42
CA GLU A 85 -20.00 22.95 2.47
C GLU A 85 -21.49 22.77 2.10
N GLU A 86 -21.87 23.10 0.85
CA GLU A 86 -23.24 22.88 0.37
C GLU A 86 -23.61 21.39 0.38
N LYS A 87 -22.67 20.50 0.02
CA LYS A 87 -22.89 19.06 0.09
C LYS A 87 -23.08 18.59 1.54
N LEU A 88 -22.27 19.09 2.48
CA LEU A 88 -22.41 18.78 3.91
C LEU A 88 -23.77 19.22 4.44
N TYR A 89 -24.20 20.43 4.07
CA TYR A 89 -25.51 20.96 4.40
C TYR A 89 -26.64 20.06 3.86
N ARG A 90 -26.61 19.70 2.56
CA ARG A 90 -27.62 18.82 1.95
C ARG A 90 -27.70 17.47 2.65
N LEU A 91 -26.56 16.83 2.91
CA LEU A 91 -26.50 15.55 3.62
C LEU A 91 -27.12 15.65 5.01
N TYR A 92 -26.79 16.70 5.78
CA TYR A 92 -27.36 16.91 7.11
C TYR A 92 -28.89 17.11 7.06
N THR A 93 -29.38 17.93 6.12
CA THR A 93 -30.83 18.17 5.98
C THR A 93 -31.63 16.92 5.60
N GLN A 94 -31.02 15.97 4.87
CA GLN A 94 -31.63 14.72 4.41
C GLN A 94 -31.67 13.62 5.49
N MET A 95 -31.00 13.79 6.62
CA MET A 95 -31.07 12.81 7.69
C MET A 95 -32.40 12.90 8.45
N PRO A 96 -33.08 11.76 8.69
CA PRO A 96 -34.26 11.70 9.54
C PRO A 96 -33.81 11.86 10.99
N LEU A 97 -34.04 13.04 11.55
CA LEU A 97 -33.86 13.31 12.97
C LEU A 97 -35.26 13.60 13.54
N ASP A 98 -35.63 12.89 14.61
CA ASP A 98 -36.98 12.88 15.20
C ASP A 98 -37.30 14.14 16.04
N GLU A 99 -36.56 15.25 15.90
CA GLU A 99 -36.91 16.50 16.58
C GLU A 99 -37.78 17.40 15.68
N PRO A 100 -39.03 17.73 16.10
CA PRO A 100 -39.88 18.67 15.40
C PRO A 100 -39.45 20.11 15.72
N GLY A 101 -38.51 20.63 14.92
CA GLY A 101 -38.17 22.05 14.86
C GLY A 101 -38.05 22.44 13.39
N GLN A 102 -38.88 23.39 12.94
CA GLN A 102 -39.01 23.83 11.54
C GLN A 102 -37.65 24.01 10.83
N LYS A 103 -37.25 23.07 9.96
CA LYS A 103 -36.14 23.23 9.00
C LYS A 103 -36.48 24.26 7.91
N GLY A 104 -36.76 25.50 8.29
CA GLY A 104 -37.14 26.58 7.38
C GLY A 104 -35.97 27.46 6.96
N ASN A 105 -35.03 27.72 7.88
CA ASN A 105 -33.98 28.72 7.68
C ASN A 105 -32.57 28.11 7.57
N VAL A 106 -31.81 28.54 6.55
CA VAL A 106 -30.43 28.11 6.31
C VAL A 106 -29.50 28.36 7.52
N TRP A 107 -29.72 29.47 8.23
CA TRP A 107 -28.91 29.85 9.38
C TRP A 107 -29.05 28.90 10.56
N GLU A 108 -30.28 28.52 10.89
CA GLU A 108 -30.58 27.59 11.99
C GLU A 108 -29.87 26.25 11.75
N THR A 109 -29.98 25.73 10.53
CA THR A 109 -29.30 24.50 10.14
C THR A 109 -27.77 24.62 10.24
N LEU A 110 -27.18 25.77 9.87
CA LEU A 110 -25.73 25.98 9.96
C LEU A 110 -25.26 26.06 11.42
N PHE A 111 -26.05 26.66 12.30
CA PHE A 111 -25.73 26.69 13.72
C PHE A 111 -25.82 25.30 14.35
N ASP A 112 -26.81 24.50 13.95
CA ASP A 112 -26.94 23.10 14.40
C ASP A 112 -25.79 22.24 13.87
N MET A 113 -25.43 22.40 12.58
CA MET A 113 -24.25 21.72 12.00
C MET A 113 -22.98 22.03 12.80
N GLN A 114 -22.73 23.31 13.08
CA GLN A 114 -21.59 23.74 13.88
C GLN A 114 -21.62 23.14 15.30
N HIS A 115 -22.80 23.14 15.93
CA HIS A 115 -23.04 22.58 17.26
C HIS A 115 -22.74 21.08 17.32
N TYR A 116 -23.22 20.29 16.36
CA TYR A 116 -22.95 18.85 16.26
C TYR A 116 -21.61 18.52 15.59
N GLY A 117 -20.77 19.53 15.35
CA GLY A 117 -19.39 19.36 14.89
C GLY A 117 -19.22 19.07 13.40
N ILE A 118 -20.28 19.20 12.61
CA ILE A 118 -20.20 19.19 11.15
C ILE A 118 -19.47 20.47 10.70
N PRO A 119 -18.39 20.38 9.90
CA PRO A 119 -17.57 21.55 9.58
C PRO A 119 -18.34 22.65 8.86
N THR A 120 -18.30 23.88 9.39
CA THR A 120 -18.80 25.11 8.77
C THR A 120 -17.72 26.18 8.70
N ARG A 121 -17.95 27.25 7.93
CA ARG A 121 -17.10 28.45 7.92
C ARG A 121 -17.30 29.37 9.13
N LEU A 122 -18.14 28.97 10.09
CA LEU A 122 -18.42 29.74 11.30
C LEU A 122 -17.34 29.53 12.36
N LEU A 123 -16.99 30.61 13.05
CA LEU A 123 -16.28 30.61 14.31
C LEU A 123 -17.18 31.16 15.41
N ASP A 124 -17.24 30.44 16.52
CA ASP A 124 -18.10 30.77 17.66
C ASP A 124 -17.42 31.79 18.59
N TRP A 125 -18.22 32.72 19.09
CA TRP A 125 -17.83 33.72 20.07
C TRP A 125 -18.94 33.83 21.13
N THR A 126 -18.65 34.46 22.26
CA THR A 126 -19.64 34.71 23.31
C THR A 126 -19.52 36.14 23.83
N GLU A 127 -20.64 36.75 24.21
CA GLU A 127 -20.63 38.03 24.96
C GLU A 127 -20.29 37.85 26.45
N VAL A 128 -20.21 36.60 26.93
CA VAL A 128 -20.03 36.29 28.35
C VAL A 128 -18.60 35.82 28.58
N LEU A 129 -17.78 36.66 29.21
CA LEU A 129 -16.38 36.35 29.53
C LEU A 129 -16.23 35.00 30.26
N GLY A 130 -17.11 34.69 31.21
CA GLY A 130 -17.07 33.43 31.95
C GLY A 130 -17.20 32.19 31.07
N ILE A 131 -17.97 32.26 29.99
CA ILE A 131 -18.13 31.15 29.04
C ILE A 131 -16.84 30.97 28.21
N ALA A 132 -16.21 32.07 27.79
CA ALA A 132 -14.90 32.00 27.14
C ALA A 132 -13.82 31.43 28.07
N VAL A 133 -13.82 31.83 29.35
CA VAL A 133 -12.90 31.30 30.35
C VAL A 133 -13.11 29.79 30.54
N TYR A 134 -14.37 29.33 30.62
CA TYR A 134 -14.68 27.90 30.68
C TYR A 134 -14.02 27.13 29.52
N PHE A 135 -14.23 27.56 28.27
CA PHE A 135 -13.61 26.93 27.11
C PHE A 135 -12.08 27.00 27.06
N ALA A 136 -11.46 27.94 27.78
CA ALA A 136 -10.00 28.03 27.86
C ALA A 136 -9.40 27.01 28.84
N VAL A 137 -10.15 26.55 29.86
CA VAL A 137 -9.59 25.78 31.01
C VAL A 137 -10.09 24.34 31.14
N THR A 138 -10.82 23.82 30.14
CA THR A 138 -11.50 22.50 30.16
C THR A 138 -10.62 21.26 29.88
N SER A 139 -9.35 21.40 29.51
CA SER A 139 -8.44 20.27 29.19
C SER A 139 -7.04 20.48 29.77
N ASP A 140 -6.17 19.46 29.74
CA ASP A 140 -4.78 19.58 30.20
C ASP A 140 -3.90 20.42 29.24
N LEU A 141 -3.12 21.33 29.84
CA LEU A 141 -2.86 22.68 29.31
C LEU A 141 -1.47 22.86 28.67
N ASP A 142 -1.43 23.55 27.52
CA ASP A 142 -0.23 24.21 26.98
C ASP A 142 -0.56 25.68 26.66
N GLN A 143 -0.44 26.55 27.68
CA GLN A 143 -0.69 27.99 27.60
C GLN A 143 -2.10 28.37 27.07
N PRO A 144 -3.19 28.11 27.82
CA PRO A 144 -4.53 28.52 27.41
C PRO A 144 -4.65 30.03 27.26
N CYS A 145 -5.61 30.48 26.44
CA CYS A 145 -5.80 31.89 26.18
C CYS A 145 -7.26 32.27 25.89
N VAL A 146 -7.58 33.54 26.10
CA VAL A 146 -8.85 34.15 25.73
C VAL A 146 -8.58 35.24 24.70
N TYR A 147 -9.27 35.15 23.57
CA TYR A 147 -9.32 36.18 22.54
C TYR A 147 -10.47 37.13 22.83
N ILE A 148 -10.26 38.42 22.54
CA ILE A 148 -11.22 39.51 22.68
C ILE A 148 -11.33 40.18 21.32
N LEU A 149 -12.53 40.29 20.78
CA LEU A 149 -12.84 40.80 19.44
C LEU A 149 -13.72 42.06 19.56
N ASP A 150 -13.38 43.08 18.78
CA ASP A 150 -14.30 44.16 18.42
C ASP A 150 -15.06 43.80 17.11
N PRO A 151 -16.32 43.35 17.21
CA PRO A 151 -17.08 42.88 16.05
C PRO A 151 -17.51 44.02 15.12
N LEU A 152 -17.72 45.24 15.63
CA LEU A 152 -18.09 46.40 14.82
C LEU A 152 -16.92 46.81 13.94
N ARG A 153 -15.73 46.95 14.54
CA ARG A 153 -14.50 47.26 13.81
C ARG A 153 -14.15 46.19 12.77
N LEU A 154 -14.37 44.90 13.10
CA LEU A 154 -14.20 43.81 12.14
C LEU A 154 -15.12 44.00 10.92
N ASN A 155 -16.38 44.34 11.15
CA ASN A 155 -17.33 44.57 10.07
C ASN A 155 -17.01 45.85 9.28
N GLU A 156 -16.59 46.93 9.92
CA GLU A 156 -16.17 48.17 9.27
C GLU A 156 -15.03 47.90 8.26
N LYS A 157 -14.02 47.11 8.66
CA LYS A 157 -12.93 46.70 7.76
C LYS A 157 -13.41 45.82 6.60
N SER A 158 -14.50 45.09 6.80
CA SER A 158 -15.19 44.32 5.75
C SER A 158 -16.21 45.14 4.96
N GLY A 159 -16.24 46.48 5.13
CA GLY A 159 -17.11 47.41 4.41
C GLY A 159 -18.55 47.46 4.95
N ARG A 160 -18.77 47.07 6.20
CA ARG A 160 -20.10 46.95 6.82
C ARG A 160 -20.14 47.70 8.15
N GLY A 161 -20.97 48.74 8.25
CA GLY A 161 -21.03 49.60 9.44
C GLY A 161 -21.82 49.05 10.64
N SER A 162 -22.27 47.78 10.61
CA SER A 162 -23.05 47.20 11.70
C SER A 162 -22.87 45.68 11.78
N ILE A 163 -23.19 45.11 12.95
CA ILE A 163 -23.29 43.65 13.12
C ILE A 163 -24.54 43.17 12.38
N ILE A 164 -24.41 42.08 11.61
CA ILE A 164 -25.53 41.55 10.83
C ILE A 164 -26.39 40.63 11.68
N THR A 165 -27.69 40.90 11.76
CA THR A 165 -28.68 40.01 12.35
C THR A 165 -29.25 39.03 11.32
N THR A 166 -29.32 37.75 11.66
CA THR A 166 -29.59 36.66 10.69
C THR A 166 -31.04 36.54 10.20
N SER A 167 -32.04 37.16 10.87
CA SER A 167 -33.47 37.10 10.45
C SER A 167 -34.02 38.38 9.82
N CYS A 168 -33.22 39.46 9.67
CA CYS A 168 -33.78 40.77 9.33
C CYS A 168 -33.16 41.44 8.10
N ASN A 169 -32.18 40.81 7.44
CA ASN A 169 -31.51 41.44 6.31
C ASN A 169 -31.70 40.63 5.03
N SER A 170 -32.70 41.00 4.23
CA SER A 170 -32.98 40.38 2.92
C SER A 170 -31.79 40.46 1.94
N SER A 171 -30.82 41.35 2.20
CA SER A 171 -29.60 41.50 1.40
C SER A 171 -28.44 40.57 1.78
N PHE A 172 -28.56 39.80 2.89
CA PHE A 172 -27.50 38.91 3.37
C PHE A 172 -27.92 37.43 3.39
N ASP A 173 -28.24 36.90 2.21
CA ASP A 173 -28.51 35.48 2.01
C ASP A 173 -27.20 34.68 1.97
N TYR A 174 -27.08 33.73 2.89
CA TYR A 174 -25.90 32.88 2.99
C TYR A 174 -25.65 32.04 1.73
N ARG A 175 -26.72 31.49 1.13
CA ARG A 175 -26.63 30.60 -0.03
C ARG A 175 -26.14 31.37 -1.24
N GLU A 176 -26.70 32.56 -1.48
CA GLU A 176 -26.28 33.44 -2.57
C GLU A 176 -24.82 33.86 -2.37
N LEU A 177 -24.46 34.39 -1.20
CA LEU A 177 -23.14 34.99 -0.99
C LEU A 177 -22.01 33.97 -0.88
N TYR A 178 -22.23 32.82 -0.26
CA TYR A 178 -21.14 31.91 0.11
C TYR A 178 -21.12 30.60 -0.69
N TRP A 179 -22.23 30.16 -1.26
CA TRP A 179 -22.29 28.99 -2.15
C TRP A 179 -22.30 29.39 -3.62
N ARG A 180 -23.15 30.33 -4.02
CA ARG A 180 -23.22 30.81 -5.42
C ARG A 180 -22.20 31.90 -5.72
N GLY A 181 -21.87 32.73 -4.73
CA GLY A 181 -20.95 33.84 -4.83
C GLY A 181 -21.56 35.13 -5.40
N GLU A 182 -22.88 35.29 -5.30
CA GLU A 182 -23.65 36.38 -5.91
C GLU A 182 -24.15 37.38 -4.85
N PRO A 183 -24.13 38.70 -5.11
CA PRO A 183 -23.52 39.36 -6.28
C PRO A 183 -21.98 39.30 -6.27
N VAL A 184 -21.36 39.26 -5.08
CA VAL A 184 -19.93 38.97 -4.89
C VAL A 184 -19.75 38.24 -3.56
N ARG A 185 -19.02 37.12 -3.58
CA ARG A 185 -18.65 36.40 -2.36
C ARG A 185 -17.80 37.28 -1.43
N PRO A 186 -18.16 37.43 -0.13
CA PRO A 186 -17.34 38.18 0.81
C PRO A 186 -15.93 37.59 0.90
N SER A 187 -14.91 38.41 0.63
CA SER A 187 -13.52 37.97 0.76
C SER A 187 -13.08 37.89 2.23
N PHE A 188 -13.62 38.78 3.07
CA PHE A 188 -13.21 38.99 4.44
C PHE A 188 -14.23 38.44 5.46
N PRO A 189 -13.79 38.12 6.69
CA PRO A 189 -14.65 37.69 7.77
C PRO A 189 -15.67 38.74 8.20
N VAL A 190 -16.86 38.26 8.58
CA VAL A 190 -17.98 39.12 8.99
C VAL A 190 -18.56 38.63 10.31
N ALA A 191 -18.67 39.52 11.28
CA ALA A 191 -19.38 39.34 12.53
C ALA A 191 -20.90 39.37 12.33
N ILE A 192 -21.57 38.33 12.84
CA ILE A 192 -23.03 38.15 12.79
C ILE A 192 -23.58 37.81 14.18
N SER A 193 -24.83 38.22 14.42
CA SER A 193 -25.59 37.88 15.62
C SER A 193 -26.79 36.99 15.23
N PRO A 194 -26.91 35.79 15.81
CA PRO A 194 -28.02 34.89 15.54
C PRO A 194 -29.33 35.43 16.14
N THR A 195 -30.41 35.30 15.38
CA THR A 195 -31.76 35.74 15.77
C THR A 195 -32.62 34.59 16.29
N TYR A 196 -32.44 33.39 15.73
CA TYR A 196 -32.94 32.16 16.30
C TYR A 196 -31.90 31.61 17.28
N GLN A 197 -32.34 31.27 18.49
CA GLN A 197 -31.46 30.76 19.54
C GLN A 197 -32.05 29.48 20.09
N ASN A 198 -31.44 28.34 19.76
CA ASN A 198 -31.68 27.12 20.52
C ASN A 198 -31.24 27.34 21.99
N THR A 199 -31.68 26.48 22.90
CA THR A 199 -31.47 26.65 24.35
C THR A 199 -29.98 26.85 24.69
N ARG A 200 -29.09 26.19 23.97
CA ARG A 200 -27.63 26.30 24.15
C ARG A 200 -27.08 27.64 23.67
N LEU A 201 -27.43 28.10 22.47
CA LEU A 201 -27.00 29.41 21.96
C LEU A 201 -27.48 30.55 22.86
N LYS A 202 -28.70 30.43 23.39
CA LYS A 202 -29.28 31.40 24.33
C LYS A 202 -28.50 31.43 25.65
N ARG A 203 -28.19 30.26 26.22
CA ARG A 203 -27.38 30.15 27.45
C ARG A 203 -25.98 30.73 27.26
N GLN A 204 -25.39 30.51 26.08
CA GLN A 204 -24.03 30.93 25.78
C GLN A 204 -23.91 32.40 25.36
N ARG A 205 -25.04 33.09 25.10
CA ARG A 205 -25.07 34.35 24.34
C ARG A 205 -24.14 34.28 23.13
N GLY A 206 -24.32 33.21 22.35
CA GLY A 206 -23.44 32.85 21.25
C GLY A 206 -23.50 33.86 20.10
N LYS A 207 -22.33 34.22 19.58
CA LYS A 207 -22.12 35.10 18.42
C LYS A 207 -21.22 34.37 17.42
N PHE A 208 -21.17 34.82 16.17
CA PHE A 208 -20.35 34.16 15.16
C PHE A 208 -19.61 35.13 14.26
N THR A 209 -18.45 34.69 13.78
CA THR A 209 -17.81 35.29 12.61
C THR A 209 -17.84 34.29 11.45
N ILE A 210 -18.16 34.76 10.26
CA ILE A 210 -18.20 33.95 9.03
C ILE A 210 -16.97 34.26 8.20
N HIS A 211 -16.10 33.28 7.97
CA HIS A 211 -14.94 33.47 7.08
C HIS A 211 -15.32 33.54 5.60
N GLY A 212 -14.64 34.41 4.88
CA GLY A 212 -14.87 34.70 3.46
C GLY A 212 -14.20 33.73 2.48
N SER A 213 -13.50 34.29 1.49
CA SER A 213 -12.63 33.52 0.58
C SER A 213 -11.18 33.44 1.09
N ASP A 214 -10.75 34.39 1.94
CA ASP A 214 -9.45 34.28 2.61
C ASP A 214 -9.52 33.25 3.75
N THR A 215 -8.70 32.20 3.62
CA THR A 215 -8.64 31.06 4.54
C THR A 215 -7.61 31.23 5.65
N LYS A 216 -6.88 32.36 5.69
CA LYS A 216 -5.95 32.68 6.76
C LYS A 216 -6.65 32.79 8.13
N PRO A 217 -5.93 32.64 9.25
CA PRO A 217 -6.49 32.89 10.58
C PRO A 217 -7.02 34.31 10.74
N LEU A 218 -8.09 34.49 11.53
CA LEU A 218 -8.67 35.82 11.78
C LEU A 218 -7.65 36.81 12.34
N GLU A 219 -6.75 36.34 13.22
CA GLU A 219 -5.68 37.14 13.82
C GLU A 219 -4.59 37.56 12.83
N GLU A 220 -4.47 36.87 11.68
CA GLU A 220 -3.57 37.28 10.60
C GLU A 220 -4.27 38.23 9.61
N GLN A 221 -5.59 38.08 9.44
CA GLN A 221 -6.38 38.94 8.55
C GLN A 221 -6.62 40.32 9.16
N TYR A 222 -6.96 40.39 10.46
CA TYR A 222 -7.30 41.63 11.16
C TYR A 222 -6.74 41.69 12.59
N PRO A 223 -5.42 41.85 12.73
CA PRO A 223 -4.78 41.89 14.05
C PRO A 223 -5.28 43.05 14.93
N ASP A 224 -5.62 44.20 14.36
CA ASP A 224 -6.10 45.38 15.13
C ASP A 224 -7.56 45.30 15.58
N CYS A 225 -8.25 44.21 15.29
CA CYS A 225 -9.61 43.97 15.79
C CYS A 225 -9.60 42.99 16.98
N LEU A 226 -8.44 42.43 17.32
CA LEU A 226 -8.30 41.33 18.25
C LEU A 226 -7.24 41.64 19.31
N CYS A 227 -7.52 41.21 20.54
CA CYS A 227 -6.56 41.15 21.63
C CYS A 227 -6.51 39.71 22.16
N ARG A 228 -5.37 39.32 22.76
CA ARG A 228 -5.22 38.00 23.38
C ARG A 228 -4.62 38.09 24.79
N VAL A 229 -5.27 37.42 25.74
CA VAL A 229 -4.76 37.25 27.11
C VAL A 229 -4.46 35.77 27.34
N ILE A 230 -3.23 35.44 27.70
CA ILE A 230 -2.77 34.07 28.00
C ILE A 230 -2.85 33.85 29.51
N LEU A 231 -3.34 32.69 29.92
CA LEU A 231 -3.45 32.31 31.33
C LEU A 231 -2.31 31.35 31.68
N ASN A 232 -1.55 31.66 32.73
CA ASN A 232 -0.61 30.70 33.31
C ASN A 232 -1.35 29.68 34.21
N ASN A 233 -0.64 28.67 34.71
CA ASN A 233 -1.23 27.60 35.53
C ASN A 233 -1.95 28.15 36.78
N GLU A 234 -1.37 29.13 37.47
CA GLU A 234 -1.96 29.76 38.65
C GLU A 234 -3.28 30.48 38.31
N THR A 235 -3.28 31.27 37.23
CA THR A 235 -4.49 31.94 36.72
C THR A 235 -5.55 30.91 36.30
N CYS A 236 -5.16 29.77 35.73
CA CYS A 236 -6.10 28.71 35.36
C CYS A 236 -6.77 28.08 36.58
N SER A 237 -6.02 27.83 37.66
CA SER A 237 -6.59 27.33 38.91
C SER A 237 -7.59 28.33 39.50
N GLN A 238 -7.23 29.61 39.56
CA GLN A 238 -8.13 30.67 40.04
C GLN A 238 -9.35 30.87 39.12
N ALA A 239 -9.18 30.71 37.80
CA ALA A 239 -10.26 30.76 36.84
C ALA A 239 -11.27 29.62 37.03
N ARG A 240 -10.79 28.40 37.30
CA ARG A 240 -11.67 27.26 37.61
C ARG A 240 -12.45 27.49 38.91
N GLU A 241 -11.79 28.06 39.93
CA GLU A 241 -12.47 28.43 41.17
C GLU A 241 -13.54 29.50 40.95
N PHE A 242 -13.26 30.50 40.10
CA PHE A 242 -14.27 31.47 39.68
C PHE A 242 -15.46 30.80 38.98
N LEU A 243 -15.22 29.89 38.03
CA LEU A 243 -16.29 29.17 37.33
C LEU A 243 -17.15 28.36 38.29
N ARG A 244 -16.53 27.71 39.29
CA ARG A 244 -17.21 26.97 40.34
C ARG A 244 -18.11 27.89 41.17
N ILE A 245 -17.59 29.01 41.67
CA ILE A 245 -18.35 29.99 42.46
C ILE A 245 -19.49 30.62 41.64
N ALA A 246 -19.24 30.90 40.36
CA ALA A 246 -20.23 31.46 39.44
C ALA A 246 -21.26 30.42 38.94
N ASN A 247 -21.15 29.16 39.37
CA ASN A 247 -21.97 28.04 38.93
C ASN A 247 -21.98 27.86 37.39
N LEU A 248 -20.85 28.13 36.75
CA LEU A 248 -20.62 27.95 35.32
C LEU A 248 -19.99 26.57 35.07
N ASN A 249 -20.86 25.56 35.02
CA ASN A 249 -20.52 24.17 34.78
C ASN A 249 -21.00 23.66 33.40
N ALA A 250 -20.64 22.42 33.05
CA ALA A 250 -20.96 21.81 31.75
C ALA A 250 -22.46 21.85 31.42
N PHE A 251 -23.35 21.60 32.39
CA PHE A 251 -24.80 21.61 32.15
C PHE A 251 -25.37 23.04 32.04
N SER A 252 -24.84 23.98 32.81
CA SER A 252 -25.24 25.40 32.72
C SER A 252 -24.90 26.01 31.34
N ILE A 253 -23.82 25.54 30.72
CA ILE A 253 -23.31 26.00 29.42
C ILE A 253 -23.90 25.18 28.26
N PHE A 254 -24.10 23.88 28.48
CA PHE A 254 -24.69 22.93 27.52
C PHE A 254 -25.95 22.32 28.16
N PRO A 255 -27.13 22.95 27.98
CA PRO A 255 -28.39 22.45 28.53
C PRO A 255 -28.95 21.29 27.67
N ASP A 256 -28.10 20.33 27.33
CA ASP A 256 -28.39 19.14 26.52
C ASP A 256 -27.92 17.87 27.26
N PHE A 257 -28.25 16.69 26.74
CA PHE A 257 -27.88 15.42 27.37
C PHE A 257 -26.36 15.23 27.52
N VAL A 258 -25.57 15.85 26.64
CA VAL A 258 -24.10 15.78 26.71
C VAL A 258 -23.59 16.60 27.89
N GLY A 259 -24.06 17.83 28.04
CA GLY A 259 -23.74 18.69 29.17
C GLY A 259 -24.24 18.11 30.49
N MET A 260 -25.43 17.50 30.51
CA MET A 260 -25.97 16.82 31.68
C MET A 260 -25.09 15.64 32.09
N ALA A 261 -24.70 14.78 31.15
CA ALA A 261 -23.81 13.65 31.45
C ALA A 261 -22.45 14.10 31.98
N GLN A 262 -21.87 15.16 31.40
CA GLN A 262 -20.61 15.74 31.89
C GLN A 262 -20.75 16.35 33.29
N PHE A 263 -21.83 17.09 33.54
CA PHE A 263 -22.12 17.67 34.84
C PHE A 263 -22.31 16.59 35.90
N VAL A 264 -23.16 15.59 35.65
CA VAL A 264 -23.40 14.48 36.58
C VAL A 264 -22.10 13.72 36.87
N LYS A 265 -21.26 13.48 35.85
CA LYS A 265 -19.96 12.85 36.03
C LYS A 265 -19.04 13.67 36.95
N ASN A 266 -19.01 15.00 36.76
CA ASN A 266 -18.17 15.90 37.53
C ASN A 266 -18.68 16.12 38.96
N GLU A 267 -20.00 16.26 39.16
CA GLU A 267 -20.63 16.41 40.48
C GLU A 267 -20.53 15.14 41.33
N ALA A 268 -20.55 13.97 40.68
CA ALA A 268 -20.29 12.71 41.34
C ALA A 268 -18.80 12.51 41.68
N GLU A 269 -17.96 13.52 41.43
CA GLU A 269 -16.50 13.49 41.63
C GLU A 269 -15.86 12.22 41.05
N LEU A 270 -16.39 11.77 39.90
CA LEU A 270 -15.85 10.59 39.23
C LEU A 270 -14.49 10.92 38.63
N GLU A 271 -13.45 10.70 39.43
CA GLU A 271 -12.08 10.75 38.97
C GLU A 271 -11.86 9.64 37.93
N PRO A 272 -11.21 9.94 36.78
CA PRO A 272 -10.64 8.88 35.98
C PRO A 272 -9.73 8.08 36.89
N ILE A 273 -9.92 6.75 36.95
CA ILE A 273 -9.07 5.87 37.73
C ILE A 273 -7.62 6.23 37.41
N PRO A 274 -6.81 6.69 38.39
CA PRO A 274 -5.41 7.00 38.16
C PRO A 274 -4.75 5.80 37.48
N VAL A 275 -3.90 6.06 36.49
CA VAL A 275 -3.05 5.00 35.93
C VAL A 275 -2.30 4.39 37.10
N ASP A 276 -2.71 3.19 37.47
CA ASP A 276 -2.03 2.45 38.52
C ASP A 276 -0.60 2.17 38.01
N GLU A 277 0.37 2.92 38.54
CA GLU A 277 1.78 2.79 38.16
C GLU A 277 2.28 1.37 38.42
N GLU A 278 1.66 0.62 39.35
CA GLU A 278 1.94 -0.80 39.56
C GLU A 278 1.52 -1.62 38.34
N ILE A 279 0.32 -1.40 37.80
CA ILE A 279 -0.21 -2.11 36.63
C ILE A 279 0.56 -1.72 35.36
N LYS A 280 0.88 -0.44 35.21
CA LYS A 280 1.74 0.06 34.13
C LYS A 280 3.11 -0.62 34.17
N SER A 281 3.73 -0.69 35.35
CA SER A 281 5.00 -1.39 35.56
C SER A 281 4.89 -2.88 35.23
N ARG A 282 3.82 -3.55 35.71
CA ARG A 282 3.53 -4.97 35.44
C ARG A 282 3.40 -5.26 33.94
N ILE A 283 2.63 -4.45 33.19
CA ILE A 283 2.47 -4.61 31.75
C ILE A 283 3.82 -4.47 31.04
N LYS A 284 4.60 -3.44 31.37
CA LYS A 284 5.93 -3.22 30.77
C LYS A 284 6.90 -4.35 31.09
N GLN A 285 6.89 -4.84 32.33
CA GLN A 285 7.71 -5.97 32.76
C GLN A 285 7.33 -7.24 32.01
N ARG A 286 6.04 -7.55 31.90
CA ARG A 286 5.54 -8.70 31.14
C ARG A 286 6.01 -8.68 29.69
N LEU A 287 5.92 -7.54 29.02
CA LEU A 287 6.41 -7.40 27.64
C LEU A 287 7.92 -7.66 27.52
N LYS A 288 8.72 -7.21 28.50
CA LYS A 288 10.16 -7.50 28.54
C LYS A 288 10.45 -8.98 28.79
N GLU A 289 9.66 -9.65 29.64
CA GLU A 289 9.77 -11.08 29.90
C GLU A 289 9.47 -11.90 28.64
N VAL A 290 8.37 -11.60 27.94
CA VAL A 290 7.99 -12.25 26.68
C VAL A 290 9.11 -12.14 25.63
N LEU A 291 9.66 -10.93 25.43
CA LEU A 291 10.77 -10.73 24.48
C LEU A 291 12.04 -11.49 24.87
N ASN A 292 12.31 -11.65 26.17
CA ASN A 292 13.45 -12.43 26.64
C ASN A 292 13.22 -13.94 26.45
N GLU A 293 11.99 -14.41 26.62
CA GLU A 293 11.58 -15.79 26.30
C GLU A 293 11.76 -16.06 24.80
N ASP A 294 11.25 -15.17 23.94
CA ASP A 294 11.43 -15.21 22.48
C ASP A 294 12.91 -15.30 22.10
N ARG A 295 13.74 -14.43 22.67
CA ARG A 295 15.18 -14.41 22.41
C ARG A 295 15.84 -15.74 22.77
N LYS A 296 15.53 -16.31 23.94
CA LYS A 296 16.10 -17.61 24.38
C LYS A 296 15.69 -18.74 23.44
N ILE A 297 14.44 -18.76 22.99
CA ILE A 297 13.93 -19.76 22.05
C ILE A 297 14.62 -19.64 20.69
N LEU A 298 14.88 -18.41 20.22
CA LEU A 298 15.52 -18.16 18.95
C LEU A 298 17.04 -18.43 18.98
N GLU A 299 17.72 -18.13 20.08
CA GLU A 299 19.15 -18.42 20.30
C GLU A 299 19.43 -19.91 20.55
N ASN A 300 18.47 -20.67 21.09
CA ASN A 300 18.64 -22.11 21.36
C ASN A 300 17.73 -22.96 20.47
N PRO A 301 18.25 -23.47 19.34
CA PRO A 301 17.49 -24.30 18.42
C PRO A 301 16.82 -25.47 19.11
N SER A 302 17.42 -26.05 20.16
CA SER A 302 16.94 -27.20 20.95
C SER A 302 15.58 -26.98 21.61
N LEU A 303 15.20 -25.74 21.91
CA LEU A 303 13.96 -25.38 22.61
C LEU A 303 12.76 -25.12 21.66
N LYS A 304 13.01 -24.91 20.36
CA LYS A 304 11.98 -24.58 19.36
C LYS A 304 10.80 -25.56 19.21
N ASN A 305 10.95 -26.84 19.57
CA ASN A 305 9.89 -27.85 19.44
C ASN A 305 8.92 -27.86 20.65
N VAL A 306 9.27 -27.19 21.75
CA VAL A 306 8.48 -27.19 23.00
C VAL A 306 7.46 -26.04 23.03
N CYS A 307 7.71 -24.93 22.31
CA CYS A 307 6.93 -23.67 22.36
C CYS A 307 6.21 -23.32 21.04
N LEU A 308 5.79 -24.30 20.22
CA LEU A 308 5.03 -24.04 18.98
C LEU A 308 3.58 -23.54 19.24
N THR A 309 3.12 -23.61 20.49
CA THR A 309 1.77 -23.20 20.89
C THR A 309 1.65 -21.71 21.22
N ASP A 310 2.75 -21.07 21.61
CA ASP A 310 2.73 -19.69 22.11
C ASP A 310 2.59 -18.66 20.98
N LEU A 311 1.60 -17.75 21.11
CA LEU A 311 1.26 -16.78 20.06
C LEU A 311 2.42 -15.84 19.67
N HIS A 312 3.37 -15.59 20.57
CA HIS A 312 4.47 -14.63 20.39
C HIS A 312 5.66 -15.18 19.58
N VAL A 313 5.85 -16.50 19.55
CA VAL A 313 6.91 -17.16 18.77
C VAL A 313 6.42 -17.55 17.36
N LYS A 314 5.09 -17.58 17.15
CA LYS A 314 4.50 -17.96 15.86
C LYS A 314 4.87 -16.97 14.76
N GLY A 315 5.51 -17.48 13.71
CA GLY A 315 5.95 -16.70 12.54
C GLY A 315 7.40 -16.20 12.63
N ILE A 316 8.05 -16.25 13.79
CA ILE A 316 9.47 -15.87 13.94
C ILE A 316 10.40 -17.03 14.28
N SER A 317 9.86 -18.22 14.56
CA SER A 317 10.61 -19.42 14.99
C SER A 317 11.75 -19.85 14.04
N ALA A 318 11.65 -19.54 12.74
CA ALA A 318 12.69 -19.84 11.74
C ALA A 318 13.73 -18.72 11.56
N CYS A 319 13.62 -17.61 12.30
CA CYS A 319 14.53 -16.47 12.19
C CYS A 319 15.91 -16.78 12.79
N ASN A 320 16.94 -16.16 12.21
CA ASN A 320 18.32 -16.26 12.68
C ASN A 320 18.75 -14.96 13.35
N ILE A 321 19.27 -15.09 14.57
CA ILE A 321 19.79 -13.98 15.39
C ILE A 321 21.15 -14.35 16.00
N GLY A 322 21.80 -13.43 16.71
CA GLY A 322 23.07 -13.67 17.40
C GLY A 322 24.30 -13.62 16.48
N GLU A 323 25.30 -14.47 16.73
CA GLU A 323 26.63 -14.44 16.07
C GLU A 323 26.57 -14.60 14.54
N TYR A 324 25.53 -15.26 14.04
CA TYR A 324 25.32 -15.52 12.63
C TYR A 324 24.66 -14.36 11.89
N PHE A 325 24.12 -13.36 12.59
CA PHE A 325 23.47 -12.21 11.97
C PHE A 325 24.50 -11.22 11.40
N VAL A 326 24.31 -10.80 10.15
CA VAL A 326 25.14 -9.79 9.48
C VAL A 326 24.46 -8.43 9.63
N ARG A 327 25.17 -7.47 10.23
CA ARG A 327 24.61 -6.19 10.67
C ARG A 327 24.39 -5.22 9.51
N ARG A 328 23.53 -4.23 9.74
CA ARG A 328 23.27 -3.15 8.78
C ARG A 328 23.30 -1.81 9.51
N ARG A 329 24.49 -1.45 9.98
CA ARG A 329 24.70 -0.34 10.94
C ARG A 329 24.05 0.98 10.47
N ASP A 330 24.16 1.32 9.20
CA ASP A 330 23.56 2.53 8.64
C ASP A 330 22.03 2.56 8.80
N LYS A 331 21.38 1.41 8.58
CA LYS A 331 19.93 1.26 8.72
C LYS A 331 19.49 1.20 10.17
N GLU A 332 20.29 0.56 11.04
CA GLU A 332 20.09 0.59 12.49
C GLU A 332 20.07 2.04 13.00
N ASN A 333 21.05 2.84 12.58
CA ASN A 333 21.16 4.25 12.96
C ASN A 333 19.95 5.08 12.49
N GLU A 334 19.45 4.84 11.28
CA GLU A 334 18.27 5.53 10.74
C GLU A 334 17.01 5.27 11.59
N LEU A 335 16.81 4.03 12.06
CA LEU A 335 15.68 3.66 12.93
C LEU A 335 15.82 4.29 14.33
N VAL A 336 17.02 4.27 14.90
CA VAL A 336 17.30 4.92 16.20
C VAL A 336 17.04 6.42 16.12
N GLN A 337 17.46 7.08 15.05
CA GLN A 337 17.19 8.51 14.84
C GLN A 337 15.70 8.79 14.71
N TRP A 338 14.94 7.96 14.00
CA TRP A 338 13.50 8.10 13.89
C TRP A 338 12.81 7.98 15.26
N LEU A 339 13.21 7.00 16.06
CA LEU A 339 12.66 6.75 17.39
C LEU A 339 12.85 7.98 18.29
N LYS A 340 14.06 8.58 18.27
CA LYS A 340 14.40 9.80 19.02
C LYS A 340 13.74 11.07 18.48
N SER A 341 13.38 11.13 17.19
CA SER A 341 12.92 12.37 16.55
C SER A 341 11.52 12.84 16.98
N GLY A 342 10.67 11.97 17.55
CA GLY A 342 9.34 12.32 18.07
C GLY A 342 8.29 12.83 17.06
N LYS A 343 8.62 12.97 15.76
CA LYS A 343 7.79 13.71 14.78
C LYS A 343 6.84 12.86 13.93
N LYS A 344 7.12 11.57 13.79
CA LYS A 344 6.41 10.67 12.86
C LYS A 344 5.95 9.40 13.59
N PRO A 345 4.65 9.06 13.55
CA PRO A 345 4.15 7.89 14.24
C PRO A 345 4.42 6.56 13.52
N TYR A 346 4.48 6.59 12.18
CA TYR A 346 4.69 5.39 11.37
C TYR A 346 6.07 5.35 10.73
N LEU A 347 6.75 4.21 10.85
CA LEU A 347 7.93 3.85 10.09
C LEU A 347 7.69 2.55 9.33
N PHE A 348 7.95 2.57 8.02
CA PHE A 348 7.94 1.36 7.21
C PHE A 348 9.37 0.85 7.02
N VAL A 349 9.55 -0.44 7.26
CA VAL A 349 10.75 -1.18 6.86
C VAL A 349 10.42 -1.92 5.58
N SER A 350 10.97 -1.45 4.46
CA SER A 350 10.68 -2.00 3.13
C SER A 350 11.87 -2.72 2.52
N GLY A 351 11.62 -3.71 1.67
CA GLY A 351 12.67 -4.39 0.92
C GLY A 351 12.14 -5.57 0.11
N GLU A 352 13.02 -6.23 -0.65
CA GLU A 352 12.68 -7.40 -1.45
C GLU A 352 12.38 -8.65 -0.58
N ALA A 353 11.87 -9.71 -1.22
CA ALA A 353 11.66 -11.00 -0.54
C ALA A 353 13.00 -11.60 -0.11
N GLY A 354 13.03 -12.28 1.04
CA GLY A 354 14.25 -12.93 1.56
C GLY A 354 15.36 -11.96 2.01
N ILE A 355 15.14 -10.64 1.96
CA ILE A 355 16.14 -9.64 2.37
C ILE A 355 16.34 -9.56 3.89
N GLY A 356 15.59 -10.34 4.67
CA GLY A 356 15.73 -10.42 6.13
C GLY A 356 15.16 -9.22 6.90
N LYS A 357 13.97 -8.74 6.52
CA LYS A 357 13.26 -7.67 7.24
C LYS A 357 12.94 -8.08 8.69
N THR A 358 12.33 -9.25 8.87
CA THR A 358 12.02 -9.83 10.18
C THR A 358 13.27 -10.01 11.04
N ASN A 359 14.33 -10.66 10.51
CA ASN A 359 15.61 -10.82 11.22
C ASN A 359 16.20 -9.47 11.65
N PHE A 360 16.12 -8.45 10.80
CA PHE A 360 16.62 -7.11 11.11
C PHE A 360 15.84 -6.43 12.24
N LEU A 361 14.51 -6.56 12.24
CA LEU A 361 13.65 -6.02 13.31
C LEU A 361 13.88 -6.74 14.63
N LEU A 362 13.96 -8.08 14.62
CA LEU A 362 14.28 -8.87 15.81
C LEU A 362 15.68 -8.55 16.34
N TRP A 363 16.66 -8.41 15.47
CA TRP A 363 18.01 -7.99 15.85
C TRP A 363 18.01 -6.65 16.60
N LEU A 364 17.24 -5.67 16.09
CA LEU A 364 17.10 -4.38 16.76
C LEU A 364 16.52 -4.53 18.16
N VAL A 365 15.39 -5.24 18.29
CA VAL A 365 14.71 -5.38 19.58
C VAL A 365 15.56 -6.13 20.61
N PHE A 366 16.32 -7.15 20.19
CA PHE A 366 17.09 -7.98 21.12
C PHE A 366 18.48 -7.42 21.48
N TYR A 367 19.15 -6.74 20.56
CA TYR A 367 20.58 -6.41 20.72
C TYR A 367 20.91 -4.92 20.59
N ASN A 368 20.03 -4.09 20.04
CA ASN A 368 20.31 -2.66 19.97
C ASN A 368 20.08 -1.98 21.33
N ASP A 369 21.06 -1.21 21.79
CA ASP A 369 21.04 -0.59 23.11
C ASP A 369 19.87 0.35 23.37
N VAL A 370 19.27 0.93 22.31
CA VAL A 370 18.12 1.82 22.45
C VAL A 370 16.81 1.03 22.45
N PHE A 371 16.67 0.06 21.54
CA PHE A 371 15.43 -0.69 21.39
C PHE A 371 15.20 -1.70 22.52
N LYS A 372 16.27 -2.33 23.03
CA LYS A 372 16.16 -3.34 24.10
C LYS A 372 15.56 -2.81 25.41
N GLU A 373 15.64 -1.49 25.63
CA GLU A 373 15.13 -0.85 26.84
C GLU A 373 13.63 -0.52 26.77
N ILE A 374 13.07 -0.51 25.56
CA ILE A 374 11.69 -0.11 25.29
C ILE A 374 10.78 -1.34 25.34
N PRO A 375 9.63 -1.29 26.02
CA PRO A 375 8.61 -2.34 25.90
C PRO A 375 8.13 -2.46 24.45
N VAL A 376 8.28 -3.63 23.85
CA VAL A 376 7.91 -3.87 22.44
C VAL A 376 6.79 -4.90 22.35
N VAL A 377 5.85 -4.64 21.46
CA VAL A 377 4.88 -5.62 20.97
C VAL A 377 5.28 -5.99 19.56
N PHE A 378 5.81 -7.20 19.38
CA PHE A 378 6.18 -7.74 18.07
C PHE A 378 5.06 -8.67 17.59
N PHE A 379 4.29 -8.24 16.60
CA PHE A 379 3.14 -8.99 16.11
C PHE A 379 3.29 -9.34 14.63
N SER A 380 3.17 -10.62 14.29
CA SER A 380 3.12 -11.08 12.91
C SER A 380 1.71 -10.89 12.34
N LEU A 381 1.59 -10.07 11.30
CA LEU A 381 0.31 -9.81 10.62
C LEU A 381 -0.27 -11.05 9.92
N ASN A 382 0.50 -12.13 9.79
CA ASN A 382 -0.01 -13.43 9.31
C ASN A 382 -1.05 -14.03 10.25
N LEU A 383 -0.95 -13.71 11.55
CA LEU A 383 -1.88 -14.17 12.58
C LEU A 383 -3.22 -13.42 12.53
N TYR A 384 -3.29 -12.31 11.80
CA TYR A 384 -4.53 -11.55 11.64
C TYR A 384 -5.43 -12.17 10.56
N ASP A 385 -6.64 -12.58 10.94
CA ASP A 385 -7.67 -13.03 9.99
C ASP A 385 -8.85 -12.03 9.90
N PRO A 386 -8.98 -11.28 8.79
CA PRO A 386 -10.09 -10.37 8.57
C PRO A 386 -11.46 -11.05 8.54
N LYS A 387 -11.53 -12.36 8.26
CA LYS A 387 -12.78 -13.12 8.23
C LYS A 387 -13.23 -13.54 9.63
N GLU A 388 -12.30 -13.76 10.56
CA GLU A 388 -12.65 -13.88 11.97
C GLU A 388 -13.14 -12.56 12.53
N SER A 389 -12.58 -11.44 12.07
CA SER A 389 -13.11 -10.10 12.37
C SER A 389 -14.57 -9.91 11.91
N GLU A 390 -14.96 -10.49 10.77
CA GLU A 390 -16.34 -10.44 10.27
C GLU A 390 -17.28 -11.44 10.96
N LYS A 391 -16.80 -12.65 11.31
CA LYS A 391 -17.64 -13.71 11.92
C LYS A 391 -17.77 -13.62 13.43
N LYS A 392 -16.74 -13.14 14.13
CA LYS A 392 -16.67 -13.04 15.61
C LYS A 392 -16.59 -11.60 16.10
N GLY A 393 -16.50 -10.61 15.21
CA GLY A 393 -16.40 -9.19 15.57
C GLY A 393 -15.01 -8.72 16.02
N LYS A 394 -14.00 -9.61 16.10
CA LYS A 394 -12.67 -9.27 16.62
C LYS A 394 -11.90 -8.31 15.71
N ARG A 395 -11.58 -7.11 16.17
CA ARG A 395 -10.71 -6.16 15.42
C ARG A 395 -9.23 -6.49 15.61
N LEU A 396 -8.33 -5.97 14.77
CA LEU A 396 -6.86 -6.10 14.92
C LEU A 396 -6.40 -5.74 16.33
N GLU A 397 -7.01 -4.70 16.89
CA GLU A 397 -6.82 -4.28 18.27
C GLU A 397 -6.99 -5.42 19.28
N GLU A 398 -8.03 -6.26 19.14
CA GLU A 398 -8.28 -7.34 20.08
C GLU A 398 -7.18 -8.41 19.99
N PHE A 399 -6.66 -8.68 18.79
CA PHE A 399 -5.49 -9.57 18.64
C PHE A 399 -4.24 -9.01 19.32
N LEU A 400 -4.03 -7.69 19.23
CA LEU A 400 -2.90 -7.04 19.91
C LEU A 400 -3.09 -7.02 21.43
N LEU A 401 -4.32 -6.82 21.92
CA LEU A 401 -4.61 -6.84 23.35
C LEU A 401 -4.49 -8.25 23.92
N ASP A 402 -5.02 -9.27 23.23
CA ASP A 402 -4.85 -10.69 23.60
C ASP A 402 -3.37 -11.12 23.59
N TYR A 403 -2.53 -10.45 22.79
CA TYR A 403 -1.08 -10.65 22.79
C TYR A 403 -0.40 -10.01 24.02
N ILE A 404 -0.86 -8.83 24.44
CA ILE A 404 -0.24 -8.04 25.51
C ILE A 404 -0.72 -8.51 26.90
N LEU A 405 -1.99 -8.90 27.00
CA LEU A 405 -2.71 -9.17 28.24
C LEU A 405 -3.05 -10.67 28.35
N ALA A 406 -2.97 -11.23 29.56
CA ALA A 406 -3.38 -12.61 29.80
C ALA A 406 -4.91 -12.80 29.68
N GLU A 407 -5.39 -14.03 29.47
CA GLU A 407 -6.83 -14.31 29.47
C GLU A 407 -7.50 -13.86 30.77
N GLY A 408 -8.63 -13.14 30.66
CA GLY A 408 -9.40 -12.64 31.81
C GLY A 408 -9.01 -11.25 32.35
N CYS A 409 -8.15 -10.50 31.66
CA CYS A 409 -7.80 -9.12 32.06
C CYS A 409 -9.00 -8.16 32.03
N ALA A 410 -8.99 -7.20 32.94
CA ALA A 410 -10.10 -6.26 33.12
C ALA A 410 -10.13 -5.19 32.01
N ASP A 411 -11.31 -4.64 31.71
CA ASP A 411 -11.48 -3.67 30.63
C ASP A 411 -10.65 -2.38 30.83
N TYR A 412 -10.34 -2.02 32.08
CA TYR A 412 -9.46 -0.87 32.36
C TYR A 412 -8.01 -1.11 31.91
N GLU A 413 -7.49 -2.35 31.96
CA GLU A 413 -6.13 -2.67 31.49
C GLU A 413 -6.01 -2.49 29.99
N LYS A 414 -7.07 -2.84 29.24
CA LYS A 414 -7.14 -2.61 27.79
C LYS A 414 -7.09 -1.11 27.47
N ILE A 415 -7.77 -0.28 28.26
CA ILE A 415 -7.73 1.18 28.14
C ILE A 415 -6.30 1.69 28.42
N LEU A 416 -5.67 1.22 29.48
CA LEU A 416 -4.31 1.61 29.84
C LEU A 416 -3.31 1.25 28.73
N VAL A 417 -3.37 0.04 28.16
CA VAL A 417 -2.50 -0.37 27.04
C VAL A 417 -2.66 0.58 25.85
N ARG A 418 -3.88 0.99 25.51
CA ARG A 418 -4.13 1.98 24.43
C ARG A 418 -3.42 3.29 24.71
N GLU A 419 -3.47 3.78 25.94
CA GLU A 419 -2.81 5.03 26.33
C GLU A 419 -1.28 4.92 26.24
N LEU A 420 -0.70 3.82 26.74
CA LEU A 420 0.73 3.56 26.67
C LEU A 420 1.25 3.52 25.22
N ILE A 421 0.48 2.93 24.30
CA ILE A 421 0.81 2.92 22.87
C ILE A 421 0.70 4.34 22.27
N LYS A 422 -0.37 5.08 22.60
CA LYS A 422 -0.59 6.45 22.12
C LYS A 422 0.49 7.42 22.57
N GLU A 423 0.99 7.27 23.79
CA GLU A 423 2.08 8.08 24.33
C GLU A 423 3.47 7.65 23.82
N GLY A 424 3.54 6.52 23.10
CA GLY A 424 4.81 5.98 22.58
C GLY A 424 5.67 5.31 23.64
N GLU A 425 5.07 4.95 24.79
CA GLU A 425 5.73 4.17 25.85
C GLU A 425 5.84 2.68 25.50
N ILE A 426 4.99 2.19 24.61
CA ILE A 426 5.06 0.87 24.00
C ILE A 426 5.32 1.04 22.50
N LEU A 427 6.36 0.38 21.99
CA LEU A 427 6.67 0.31 20.56
C LEU A 427 5.89 -0.84 19.92
N LEU A 428 5.10 -0.55 18.89
CA LEU A 428 4.39 -1.58 18.13
C LEU A 428 5.18 -1.94 16.86
N ILE A 429 5.51 -3.22 16.67
CA ILE A 429 6.14 -3.73 15.46
C ILE A 429 5.18 -4.73 14.80
N LEU A 430 4.70 -4.39 13.61
CA LEU A 430 3.82 -5.23 12.80
C LEU A 430 4.60 -5.79 11.61
N ASP A 431 4.96 -7.06 11.70
CA ASP A 431 5.76 -7.73 10.68
C ASP A 431 4.87 -8.42 9.65
N GLY A 432 5.23 -8.30 8.37
CA GLY A 432 4.66 -9.14 7.32
C GLY A 432 3.39 -8.63 6.64
N LEU A 433 3.32 -7.32 6.35
CA LEU A 433 2.17 -6.76 5.63
C LEU A 433 2.03 -7.34 4.21
N ASP A 434 3.14 -7.79 3.59
CA ASP A 434 3.09 -8.45 2.29
C ASP A 434 2.50 -9.85 2.31
N GLU A 435 2.76 -10.57 3.37
CA GLU A 435 2.20 -11.87 3.63
C GLU A 435 0.69 -11.77 3.90
N LEU A 436 0.23 -10.75 4.65
CA LEU A 436 -1.20 -10.46 4.80
C LEU A 436 -1.88 -10.17 3.44
N ALA A 437 -1.26 -9.33 2.61
CA ALA A 437 -1.77 -9.00 1.27
C ALA A 437 -1.92 -10.24 0.37
N ARG A 438 -0.96 -11.16 0.51
CA ARG A 438 -0.83 -12.37 -0.29
C ARG A 438 -1.79 -13.47 0.16
N ILE A 439 -1.87 -13.71 1.47
CA ILE A 439 -2.65 -14.81 2.08
C ILE A 439 -4.14 -14.48 2.12
N LYS A 440 -4.50 -13.24 2.51
CA LYS A 440 -5.90 -12.87 2.77
C LYS A 440 -6.47 -12.07 1.59
N SER A 441 -5.98 -10.86 1.35
CA SER A 441 -6.27 -10.02 0.17
C SER A 441 -5.65 -8.63 0.30
N GLN A 442 -5.70 -7.83 -0.77
CA GLN A 442 -5.40 -6.40 -0.67
C GLN A 442 -6.40 -5.66 0.24
N ASP A 443 -7.67 -6.05 0.24
CA ASP A 443 -8.69 -5.43 1.11
C ASP A 443 -8.39 -5.67 2.60
N ALA A 444 -7.81 -6.84 2.92
CA ALA A 444 -7.35 -7.17 4.27
C ALA A 444 -6.27 -6.20 4.77
N VAL A 445 -5.33 -5.83 3.90
CA VAL A 445 -4.28 -4.84 4.20
C VAL A 445 -4.92 -3.48 4.49
N GLU A 446 -5.85 -3.05 3.64
CA GLU A 446 -6.53 -1.77 3.82
C GLU A 446 -7.37 -1.73 5.10
N LYS A 447 -7.99 -2.86 5.48
CA LYS A 447 -8.74 -3.00 6.73
C LYS A 447 -7.80 -2.96 7.95
N ALA A 448 -6.71 -3.74 7.93
CA ALA A 448 -5.72 -3.75 9.01
C ALA A 448 -5.11 -2.36 9.24
N ILE A 449 -4.75 -1.64 8.18
CA ILE A 449 -4.22 -0.27 8.28
C ILE A 449 -5.27 0.71 8.83
N ARG A 450 -6.54 0.57 8.43
CA ARG A 450 -7.64 1.38 8.98
C ARG A 450 -7.82 1.13 10.49
N GLU A 451 -7.94 -0.13 10.89
CA GLU A 451 -8.09 -0.51 12.29
C GLU A 451 -6.89 -0.07 13.14
N LEU A 452 -5.68 -0.16 12.58
CA LEU A 452 -4.46 0.33 13.23
C LEU A 452 -4.48 1.86 13.43
N ASN A 453 -4.92 2.62 12.42
CA ASN A 453 -5.07 4.07 12.55
C ASN A 453 -6.13 4.46 13.57
N ASP A 454 -7.23 3.70 13.66
CA ASP A 454 -8.26 3.91 14.66
C ASP A 454 -7.73 3.59 16.07
N PHE A 455 -6.93 2.53 16.20
CA PHE A 455 -6.32 2.09 17.46
C PHE A 455 -5.28 3.09 17.99
N VAL A 456 -4.33 3.49 17.14
CA VAL A 456 -3.28 4.48 17.48
C VAL A 456 -3.85 5.89 17.58
N GLY A 457 -4.96 6.16 16.89
CA GLY A 457 -5.56 7.49 16.78
C GLY A 457 -4.67 8.51 16.05
N ARG A 458 -4.98 9.80 16.19
CA ARG A 458 -4.17 10.90 15.62
C ARG A 458 -2.94 11.25 16.48
N SER A 459 -2.45 10.33 17.31
CA SER A 459 -1.30 10.61 18.17
C SER A 459 -0.03 10.75 17.32
N SER A 460 0.68 11.87 17.46
CA SER A 460 1.98 12.07 16.85
C SER A 460 3.13 11.42 17.64
N LYS A 461 2.87 11.01 18.90
CA LYS A 461 3.86 10.43 19.81
C LYS A 461 4.02 8.93 19.64
N ALA A 462 2.94 8.24 19.27
CA ALA A 462 2.93 6.79 19.07
C ALA A 462 4.07 6.33 18.16
N LYS A 463 4.58 5.12 18.36
CA LYS A 463 5.66 4.55 17.55
C LYS A 463 5.23 3.20 17.00
N VAL A 464 5.04 3.15 15.68
CA VAL A 464 4.65 1.94 14.97
C VAL A 464 5.61 1.66 13.83
N ILE A 465 6.20 0.47 13.83
CA ILE A 465 7.02 -0.03 12.73
C ILE A 465 6.21 -1.08 11.96
N ILE A 466 6.19 -0.98 10.64
CA ILE A 466 5.48 -1.93 9.77
C ILE A 466 6.45 -2.46 8.70
N SER A 467 6.59 -3.78 8.58
CA SER A 467 7.43 -4.39 7.55
C SER A 467 6.61 -4.78 6.31
N CYS A 468 7.15 -4.56 5.11
CA CYS A 468 6.47 -4.94 3.86
C CYS A 468 7.41 -5.00 2.64
N ARG A 469 6.95 -5.53 1.50
CA ARG A 469 7.61 -5.36 0.20
C ARG A 469 7.48 -3.94 -0.35
N ASN A 470 8.52 -3.47 -1.05
CA ASN A 470 8.58 -2.13 -1.69
C ASN A 470 7.31 -1.77 -2.48
N HIS A 471 6.79 -2.70 -3.27
CA HIS A 471 5.62 -2.44 -4.12
C HIS A 471 4.32 -2.29 -3.32
N ILE A 472 4.22 -2.88 -2.12
CA ILE A 472 3.04 -2.75 -1.25
C ILE A 472 3.02 -1.38 -0.60
N LEU A 473 4.18 -0.93 -0.09
CA LEU A 473 4.31 0.43 0.42
C LEU A 473 3.94 1.46 -0.65
N ASN A 474 4.42 1.30 -1.88
CA ASN A 474 4.08 2.20 -2.99
C ASN A 474 2.58 2.21 -3.28
N ARG A 475 1.93 1.04 -3.27
CA ARG A 475 0.46 0.95 -3.40
C ARG A 475 -0.23 1.66 -2.25
N LEU A 476 0.18 1.43 -1.00
CA LEU A 476 -0.45 2.10 0.14
C LEU A 476 -0.27 3.62 0.11
N ARG A 477 0.87 4.12 -0.35
CA ARG A 477 1.10 5.55 -0.59
C ARG A 477 0.18 6.16 -1.65
N SER A 478 -0.30 5.35 -2.60
CA SER A 478 -1.32 5.79 -3.56
C SER A 478 -2.72 5.87 -2.96
N THR A 479 -2.94 5.28 -1.77
CA THR A 479 -4.19 5.38 -1.02
C THR A 479 -4.16 6.54 -0.02
N THR A 480 -5.31 7.07 0.35
CA THR A 480 -5.42 8.11 1.40
C THR A 480 -5.40 7.53 2.83
N LEU A 481 -5.13 6.23 2.98
CA LEU A 481 -5.29 5.52 4.26
C LEU A 481 -4.21 5.86 5.29
N LEU A 482 -2.97 6.10 4.88
CA LEU A 482 -1.85 6.32 5.82
C LEU A 482 -1.68 7.79 6.28
N GLY A 483 -2.66 8.65 6.00
CA GLY A 483 -2.56 10.08 6.28
C GLY A 483 -1.59 10.82 5.34
N PRO A 484 -1.21 12.07 5.65
CA PRO A 484 -0.27 12.85 4.83
C PRO A 484 1.13 12.21 4.82
N GLU A 485 1.82 12.24 3.67
CA GLU A 485 3.13 11.61 3.44
C GLU A 485 4.21 12.04 4.47
N GLU A 486 4.04 13.24 5.03
CA GLU A 486 4.90 13.81 6.07
C GLU A 486 4.86 13.02 7.38
N ALA A 487 3.79 12.27 7.66
CA ALA A 487 3.64 11.43 8.86
C ALA A 487 4.40 10.09 8.80
N ILE A 488 4.97 9.74 7.65
CA ILE A 488 5.55 8.40 7.40
C ILE A 488 7.05 8.51 7.16
N LYS A 489 7.84 7.63 7.80
CA LYS A 489 9.24 7.38 7.45
C LYS A 489 9.33 6.04 6.71
N ASN A 490 10.15 5.94 5.67
CA ASN A 490 10.49 4.66 5.05
C ASN A 490 11.99 4.42 5.21
N VAL A 491 12.34 3.20 5.60
CA VAL A 491 13.71 2.70 5.64
C VAL A 491 13.76 1.47 4.75
N GLU A 492 14.40 1.63 3.60
CA GLU A 492 14.59 0.54 2.65
C GLU A 492 15.84 -0.27 3.01
N ILE A 493 15.67 -1.58 3.16
CA ILE A 493 16.70 -2.56 3.43
C ILE A 493 17.10 -3.25 2.12
N GLY A 494 18.39 -3.16 1.81
CA GLY A 494 18.99 -3.82 0.66
C GLY A 494 19.80 -5.07 1.02
N LYS A 495 20.57 -5.51 0.03
CA LYS A 495 21.53 -6.63 0.15
C LYS A 495 22.54 -6.37 1.27
N LEU A 496 23.07 -7.44 1.85
CA LEU A 496 24.16 -7.39 2.81
C LEU A 496 25.43 -6.86 2.13
N GLU A 497 26.26 -6.18 2.93
CA GLU A 497 27.54 -5.65 2.45
C GLU A 497 28.46 -6.78 2.04
N ARG A 498 28.99 -6.68 0.82
CA ARG A 498 29.84 -7.73 0.23
C ARG A 498 31.06 -8.03 1.09
N LYS A 499 31.62 -7.01 1.75
CA LYS A 499 32.80 -7.15 2.62
C LYS A 499 32.48 -8.01 3.84
N GLU A 500 31.43 -7.67 4.59
CA GLU A 500 31.03 -8.43 5.79
C GLU A 500 30.64 -9.87 5.46
N VAL A 501 29.92 -10.07 4.35
CA VAL A 501 29.55 -11.41 3.86
C VAL A 501 30.79 -12.22 3.49
N LYS A 502 31.76 -11.60 2.80
CA LYS A 502 33.00 -12.28 2.42
C LYS A 502 33.76 -12.80 3.63
N GLU A 503 33.97 -11.95 4.63
CA GLU A 503 34.67 -12.34 5.87
C GLU A 503 33.98 -13.51 6.58
N LYS A 504 32.64 -13.49 6.67
CA LYS A 504 31.86 -14.59 7.28
C LYS A 504 31.93 -15.88 6.47
N ILE A 505 31.83 -15.81 5.14
CA ILE A 505 31.89 -16.99 4.27
C ILE A 505 33.29 -17.61 4.26
N GLU A 506 34.35 -16.81 4.18
CA GLU A 506 35.73 -17.31 4.22
C GLU A 506 36.03 -17.96 5.58
N GLY A 507 35.60 -17.35 6.68
CA GLY A 507 35.70 -17.97 8.01
C GLY A 507 34.91 -19.28 8.12
N LEU A 508 33.69 -19.33 7.57
CA LEU A 508 32.88 -20.54 7.52
C LEU A 508 33.60 -21.68 6.77
N LEU A 509 34.15 -21.40 5.59
CA LEU A 509 34.85 -22.39 4.76
C LEU A 509 36.18 -22.83 5.40
N SER A 510 36.93 -21.90 6.01
CA SER A 510 38.14 -22.21 6.76
C SER A 510 37.87 -23.18 7.92
N ASN A 511 36.76 -23.01 8.63
CA ASN A 511 36.36 -23.92 9.71
C ASN A 511 35.98 -25.33 9.22
N GLN A 512 35.76 -25.52 7.91
CA GLN A 512 35.53 -26.85 7.30
C GLN A 512 36.81 -27.52 6.81
N GLY A 513 37.99 -26.90 7.00
CA GLY A 513 39.28 -27.46 6.61
C GLY A 513 39.59 -27.38 5.11
N LEU A 514 38.98 -26.45 4.38
CA LEU A 514 39.28 -26.18 2.97
C LEU A 514 40.60 -25.39 2.82
N GLU A 515 41.34 -25.64 1.74
CA GLU A 515 42.59 -24.92 1.45
C GLU A 515 42.32 -23.49 0.94
N GLU A 516 43.29 -22.58 1.09
CA GLU A 516 43.15 -21.16 0.74
C GLU A 516 42.75 -20.93 -0.73
N ALA A 517 43.29 -21.74 -1.64
CA ALA A 517 42.94 -21.71 -3.06
C ALA A 517 41.48 -22.14 -3.32
N GLU A 518 40.97 -23.12 -2.57
CA GLU A 518 39.58 -23.59 -2.66
C GLU A 518 38.62 -22.54 -2.09
N ILE A 519 38.97 -21.95 -0.95
CA ILE A 519 38.22 -20.86 -0.31
C ILE A 519 38.11 -19.67 -1.26
N SER A 520 39.21 -19.23 -1.86
CA SER A 520 39.19 -18.11 -2.81
C SER A 520 38.31 -18.38 -4.03
N ARG A 521 38.28 -19.63 -4.51
CA ARG A 521 37.47 -20.03 -5.66
C ARG A 521 35.99 -20.10 -5.33
N MET A 522 35.62 -20.74 -4.22
CA MET A 522 34.22 -20.91 -3.79
C MET A 522 33.60 -19.60 -3.30
N SER A 523 34.36 -18.80 -2.54
CA SER A 523 33.88 -17.54 -1.97
C SER A 523 33.42 -16.57 -3.04
N LYS A 524 34.07 -16.53 -4.22
CA LYS A 524 33.69 -15.63 -5.32
C LYS A 524 32.23 -15.82 -5.76
N GLY A 525 31.76 -17.07 -5.88
CA GLY A 525 30.38 -17.40 -6.24
C GLY A 525 29.43 -17.30 -5.05
N LEU A 526 29.82 -17.86 -3.91
CA LEU A 526 28.99 -17.91 -2.70
C LEU A 526 28.70 -16.53 -2.11
N VAL A 527 29.67 -15.61 -2.13
CA VAL A 527 29.49 -14.25 -1.61
C VAL A 527 28.39 -13.51 -2.35
N ASN A 528 28.36 -13.60 -3.69
CA ASN A 528 27.34 -12.93 -4.49
C ASN A 528 25.92 -13.44 -4.17
N LEU A 529 25.78 -14.73 -3.85
CA LEU A 529 24.52 -15.32 -3.41
C LEU A 529 24.18 -14.88 -1.99
N ALA A 530 25.14 -15.01 -1.08
CA ALA A 530 25.04 -14.71 0.34
C ALA A 530 24.78 -13.22 0.66
N GLN A 531 24.89 -12.32 -0.31
CA GLN A 531 24.41 -10.95 -0.16
C GLN A 531 22.89 -10.88 0.12
N VAL A 532 22.13 -11.93 -0.18
CA VAL A 532 20.76 -12.10 0.32
C VAL A 532 20.82 -12.96 1.59
N PRO A 533 20.32 -12.49 2.74
CA PRO A 533 20.39 -13.21 4.01
C PRO A 533 19.84 -14.64 3.97
N LEU A 534 18.78 -14.87 3.19
CA LEU A 534 18.26 -16.22 2.97
C LEU A 534 19.36 -17.14 2.44
N PHE A 535 20.02 -16.79 1.33
CA PHE A 535 21.09 -17.60 0.75
C PHE A 535 22.30 -17.74 1.66
N TYR A 536 22.66 -16.69 2.39
CA TYR A 536 23.73 -16.77 3.38
C TYR A 536 23.45 -17.85 4.43
N ASP A 537 22.22 -17.91 4.94
CA ASP A 537 21.85 -18.92 5.91
C ASP A 537 21.80 -20.33 5.31
N LEU A 538 21.30 -20.48 4.08
CA LEU A 538 21.35 -21.77 3.36
C LEU A 538 22.79 -22.28 3.24
N ILE A 539 23.73 -21.41 2.85
CA ILE A 539 25.16 -21.73 2.72
C ILE A 539 25.75 -22.14 4.07
N ARG A 540 25.46 -21.38 5.13
CA ARG A 540 25.91 -21.66 6.50
C ARG A 540 25.43 -23.03 6.98
N GLN A 541 24.16 -23.37 6.77
CA GLN A 541 23.60 -24.65 7.20
C GLN A 541 24.14 -25.86 6.41
N SER A 542 24.62 -25.62 5.20
CA SER A 542 25.19 -26.62 4.28
C SER A 542 26.72 -26.65 4.29
N ALA A 543 27.38 -25.90 5.19
CA ALA A 543 28.83 -25.66 5.17
C ALA A 543 29.68 -26.93 4.98
N GLY A 544 29.38 -28.00 5.73
CA GLY A 544 30.15 -29.26 5.69
C GLY A 544 30.07 -30.03 4.37
N ASP A 545 29.06 -29.75 3.56
CA ASP A 545 28.81 -30.41 2.27
C ASP A 545 29.12 -29.51 1.07
N LEU A 546 29.49 -28.24 1.29
CA LEU A 546 29.79 -27.30 0.20
C LEU A 546 30.96 -27.77 -0.67
N LYS A 547 31.89 -28.57 -0.11
CA LYS A 547 32.98 -29.20 -0.86
C LYS A 547 32.50 -30.04 -2.04
N ASN A 548 31.28 -30.57 -1.98
CA ASN A 548 30.70 -31.36 -3.08
C ASN A 548 30.38 -30.49 -4.32
N LEU A 549 30.40 -29.16 -4.19
CA LEU A 549 30.23 -28.21 -5.30
C LEU A 549 31.58 -27.75 -5.90
N LEU A 550 32.71 -28.28 -5.42
CA LEU A 550 34.04 -27.87 -5.88
C LEU A 550 34.26 -28.16 -7.38
N SER A 551 33.58 -29.10 -8.01
CA SER A 551 33.82 -29.43 -9.43
C SER A 551 33.11 -28.49 -10.41
N GLU A 552 32.22 -27.61 -9.96
CA GLU A 552 31.30 -26.87 -10.85
C GLU A 552 31.20 -25.37 -10.54
N GLU A 553 30.76 -24.58 -11.54
CA GLU A 553 30.36 -23.19 -11.29
C GLU A 553 29.08 -23.17 -10.45
N ILE A 554 29.14 -22.47 -9.30
CA ILE A 554 28.05 -22.37 -8.33
C ILE A 554 27.04 -21.30 -8.77
N ASN A 555 25.79 -21.70 -8.98
CA ASN A 555 24.65 -20.82 -9.23
C ASN A 555 23.54 -21.04 -8.18
N ARG A 556 22.45 -20.26 -8.27
CA ARG A 556 21.34 -20.34 -7.30
C ARG A 556 20.63 -21.69 -7.33
N SER A 557 20.32 -22.21 -8.50
CA SER A 557 19.59 -23.48 -8.64
C SER A 557 20.38 -24.67 -8.10
N LYS A 558 21.70 -24.73 -8.36
CA LYS A 558 22.56 -25.78 -7.81
C LYS A 558 22.67 -25.70 -6.29
N LEU A 559 22.79 -24.49 -5.75
CA LEU A 559 22.80 -24.28 -4.30
C LEU A 559 21.48 -24.73 -3.66
N TYR A 560 20.34 -24.36 -4.26
CA TYR A 560 19.04 -24.83 -3.78
C TYR A 560 18.90 -26.34 -3.86
N LYS A 561 19.31 -26.98 -4.97
CA LYS A 561 19.27 -28.43 -5.13
C LYS A 561 20.06 -29.13 -4.02
N LEU A 562 21.32 -28.73 -3.82
CA LEU A 562 22.16 -29.29 -2.77
C LEU A 562 21.53 -29.07 -1.38
N TRP A 563 21.01 -27.86 -1.14
CA TRP A 563 20.38 -27.55 0.14
C TRP A 563 19.15 -28.41 0.40
N PHE A 564 18.27 -28.62 -0.58
CA PHE A 564 17.11 -29.52 -0.45
C PHE A 564 17.56 -30.94 -0.12
N GLU A 565 18.58 -31.46 -0.83
CA GLU A 565 19.12 -32.79 -0.57
C GLU A 565 19.67 -32.93 0.86
N ILE A 566 20.37 -31.92 1.37
CA ILE A 566 20.91 -31.90 2.73
C ILE A 566 19.79 -31.83 3.77
N ILE A 567 18.83 -30.92 3.60
CA ILE A 567 17.73 -30.74 4.56
C ILE A 567 16.88 -32.00 4.63
N LEU A 568 16.57 -32.63 3.49
CA LEU A 568 15.81 -33.87 3.47
C LEU A 568 16.55 -35.01 4.18
N LYS A 569 17.86 -35.15 3.98
CA LYS A 569 18.68 -36.12 4.74
C LYS A 569 18.66 -35.83 6.24
N LYS A 570 18.72 -34.56 6.66
CA LYS A 570 18.65 -34.18 8.08
C LYS A 570 17.26 -34.37 8.70
N HIS A 571 16.22 -34.54 7.88
CA HIS A 571 14.86 -34.95 8.26
C HIS A 571 14.68 -36.48 8.16
N ASP A 572 15.78 -37.24 8.11
CA ASP A 572 15.83 -38.70 8.03
C ASP A 572 15.20 -39.30 6.75
N PHE A 573 15.06 -38.51 5.68
CA PHE A 573 14.62 -39.05 4.40
C PHE A 573 15.77 -39.75 3.67
N VAL A 574 15.58 -41.04 3.37
CA VAL A 574 16.57 -41.90 2.70
C VAL A 574 16.78 -41.50 1.23
N ASN A 575 15.71 -41.10 0.53
CA ASN A 575 15.76 -40.72 -0.88
C ASN A 575 15.29 -39.27 -1.09
N PRO A 576 16.19 -38.28 -0.95
CA PRO A 576 15.85 -36.87 -1.11
C PRO A 576 15.21 -36.53 -2.46
N VAL A 577 15.64 -37.18 -3.54
CA VAL A 577 15.12 -36.90 -4.88
C VAL A 577 13.63 -37.27 -4.98
N ALA A 578 13.23 -38.43 -4.43
CA ALA A 578 11.83 -38.84 -4.41
C ALA A 578 10.97 -37.89 -3.55
N GLU A 579 11.51 -37.42 -2.44
CA GLU A 579 10.79 -36.48 -1.57
C GLU A 579 10.68 -35.08 -2.19
N MET A 580 11.71 -34.62 -2.91
CA MET A 580 11.64 -33.39 -3.71
C MET A 580 10.51 -33.44 -4.75
N GLU A 581 10.25 -34.60 -5.37
CA GLU A 581 9.11 -34.75 -6.28
C GLU A 581 7.77 -34.59 -5.57
N LYS A 582 7.63 -35.19 -4.39
CA LYS A 582 6.41 -35.03 -3.57
C LYS A 582 6.21 -33.57 -3.16
N ILE A 583 7.27 -32.86 -2.76
CA ILE A 583 7.21 -31.42 -2.46
C ILE A 583 6.81 -30.63 -3.72
N GLY A 584 7.33 -31.01 -4.89
CA GLY A 584 6.94 -30.47 -6.18
C GLY A 584 5.47 -30.68 -6.51
N GLN A 585 4.91 -31.85 -6.21
CA GLN A 585 3.48 -32.13 -6.36
C GLN A 585 2.64 -31.25 -5.42
N VAL A 586 3.07 -31.03 -4.18
CA VAL A 586 2.41 -30.08 -3.26
C VAL A 586 2.41 -28.66 -3.84
N ALA A 587 3.53 -28.22 -4.42
CA ALA A 587 3.61 -26.92 -5.09
C ALA A 587 2.70 -26.87 -6.35
N GLY A 588 2.56 -27.98 -7.07
CA GLY A 588 1.63 -28.13 -8.19
C GLY A 588 0.16 -27.98 -7.78
N GLU A 589 -0.25 -28.60 -6.68
CA GLU A 589 -1.59 -28.46 -6.07
C GLU A 589 -1.88 -27.02 -5.63
N MET A 590 -0.89 -26.35 -5.03
CA MET A 590 -0.98 -24.93 -4.71
C MET A 590 -1.17 -24.07 -5.97
N LEU A 591 -0.45 -24.39 -7.05
CA LEU A 591 -0.55 -23.70 -8.34
C LEU A 591 -1.91 -23.92 -9.02
N GLU A 592 -2.43 -25.14 -8.99
CA GLU A 592 -3.76 -25.46 -9.51
C GLU A 592 -4.84 -24.62 -8.83
N LYS A 593 -4.77 -24.51 -7.50
CA LYS A 593 -5.70 -23.69 -6.70
C LYS A 593 -5.45 -22.19 -6.78
N ARG A 594 -4.35 -21.76 -7.43
CA ARG A 594 -3.89 -20.36 -7.45
C ARG A 594 -3.78 -19.79 -6.05
N SER A 595 -3.26 -20.60 -5.15
CA SER A 595 -3.15 -20.33 -3.72
C SER A 595 -1.70 -20.53 -3.28
N ASP A 596 -1.26 -19.78 -2.28
CA ASP A 596 -0.01 -20.06 -1.56
C ASP A 596 -0.22 -20.94 -0.33
N LEU A 597 -1.48 -21.28 -0.07
CA LEU A 597 -1.93 -22.10 1.04
C LEU A 597 -2.41 -23.44 0.52
N ILE A 598 -2.10 -24.50 1.26
CA ILE A 598 -2.60 -25.84 1.02
C ILE A 598 -3.20 -26.41 2.31
N SER A 599 -4.43 -26.91 2.24
CA SER A 599 -5.06 -27.64 3.34
C SER A 599 -4.66 -29.11 3.28
N LEU A 600 -4.29 -29.72 4.41
CA LEU A 600 -4.00 -31.16 4.49
C LEU A 600 -5.20 -32.01 4.07
N LYS A 601 -6.43 -31.49 4.15
CA LYS A 601 -7.62 -32.22 3.68
C LYS A 601 -7.60 -32.43 2.18
N ASP A 602 -6.93 -31.54 1.46
CA ASP A 602 -6.93 -31.54 0.01
C ASP A 602 -5.75 -32.33 -0.59
N LEU A 603 -4.83 -32.81 0.25
CA LEU A 603 -3.66 -33.57 -0.18
C LEU A 603 -3.90 -35.08 -0.11
N ARG A 604 -3.16 -35.85 -0.91
CA ARG A 604 -3.08 -37.31 -0.78
C ARG A 604 -2.30 -37.70 0.47
N ALA A 605 -2.55 -38.89 1.03
CA ALA A 605 -1.96 -39.32 2.31
C ALA A 605 -0.43 -39.20 2.37
N GLU A 606 0.26 -39.60 1.30
CA GLU A 606 1.72 -39.52 1.18
C GLU A 606 2.23 -38.08 1.21
N LEU A 607 1.53 -37.14 0.55
CA LEU A 607 1.91 -35.73 0.53
C LEU A 607 1.67 -35.06 1.90
N LYS A 608 0.62 -35.49 2.64
CA LYS A 608 0.37 -35.00 4.00
C LYS A 608 1.53 -35.30 4.94
N GLN A 609 2.06 -36.53 4.86
CA GLN A 609 3.20 -36.95 5.69
C GLN A 609 4.42 -36.07 5.44
N VAL A 610 4.74 -35.83 4.16
CA VAL A 610 5.85 -34.95 3.76
C VAL A 610 5.67 -33.53 4.27
N VAL A 611 4.49 -32.93 4.11
CA VAL A 611 4.21 -31.55 4.58
C VAL A 611 4.35 -31.44 6.10
N VAL A 612 3.80 -32.40 6.85
CA VAL A 612 3.84 -32.40 8.33
C VAL A 612 5.28 -32.61 8.83
N GLN A 613 6.01 -33.58 8.28
CA GLN A 613 7.39 -33.86 8.69
C GLN A 613 8.31 -32.66 8.40
N LEU A 614 8.13 -32.02 7.24
CA LEU A 614 8.90 -30.85 6.82
C LEU A 614 8.41 -29.52 7.38
N CYS A 615 7.48 -29.53 8.33
CA CYS A 615 7.14 -28.36 9.15
C CYS A 615 8.12 -28.19 10.32
N GLY A 616 8.77 -29.29 10.74
CA GLY A 616 9.67 -29.35 11.89
C GLY A 616 11.15 -29.11 11.58
N ARG A 617 12.01 -29.51 12.53
CA ARG A 617 13.47 -29.33 12.48
C ARG A 617 14.19 -30.26 11.50
N PRO A 618 15.38 -29.88 11.00
CA PRO A 618 16.17 -28.69 11.39
C PRO A 618 15.75 -27.38 10.70
N PHE A 619 15.00 -27.46 9.60
CA PHE A 619 14.42 -26.32 8.90
C PHE A 619 13.03 -26.68 8.39
N GLY A 620 12.05 -25.84 8.69
CA GLY A 620 10.69 -26.00 8.17
C GLY A 620 10.62 -25.53 6.73
N ILE A 621 10.51 -26.46 5.77
CA ILE A 621 10.20 -26.13 4.37
C ILE A 621 8.76 -25.61 4.27
N PHE A 622 7.88 -26.16 5.12
CA PHE A 622 6.51 -25.69 5.29
C PHE A 622 6.33 -24.99 6.64
N VAL A 623 5.34 -24.11 6.70
CA VAL A 623 4.87 -23.46 7.93
C VAL A 623 3.36 -23.69 8.01
N GLU A 624 2.88 -24.11 9.18
CA GLU A 624 1.46 -24.15 9.45
C GLU A 624 0.96 -22.72 9.72
N GLU A 625 0.06 -22.23 8.86
CA GLU A 625 -0.51 -20.89 8.95
C GLU A 625 -1.76 -20.89 9.85
N PHE A 626 -2.65 -21.86 9.64
CA PHE A 626 -3.87 -22.02 10.44
C PHE A 626 -4.42 -23.45 10.31
N LYS A 627 -4.67 -24.10 11.45
CA LYS A 627 -5.32 -25.42 11.63
C LYS A 627 -5.38 -26.27 10.35
N ASP A 628 -4.37 -27.11 10.17
CA ASP A 628 -4.20 -28.02 9.03
C ASP A 628 -3.96 -27.33 7.67
N THR A 629 -3.68 -26.03 7.64
CA THR A 629 -3.36 -25.27 6.41
C THR A 629 -1.93 -24.76 6.45
N PHE A 630 -1.18 -25.05 5.40
CA PHE A 630 0.26 -24.86 5.31
C PHE A 630 0.63 -23.95 4.15
N ALA A 631 1.78 -23.27 4.27
CA ALA A 631 2.45 -22.54 3.20
C ALA A 631 3.92 -22.98 3.12
N PHE A 632 4.58 -22.70 1.99
CA PHE A 632 6.05 -22.76 1.96
C PHE A 632 6.62 -21.66 2.88
N SER A 633 7.65 -22.00 3.65
CA SER A 633 8.32 -21.05 4.55
C SER A 633 8.97 -19.87 3.81
N HIS A 634 9.29 -20.07 2.54
CA HIS A 634 9.70 -19.00 1.65
C HIS A 634 9.28 -19.25 0.20
N GLN A 635 8.81 -18.21 -0.49
CA GLN A 635 8.32 -18.27 -1.87
C GLN A 635 9.37 -18.85 -2.84
N SER A 636 10.64 -18.46 -2.68
CA SER A 636 11.70 -18.96 -3.57
C SER A 636 11.94 -20.48 -3.45
N LEU A 637 11.58 -21.11 -2.33
CA LEU A 637 11.63 -22.57 -2.19
C LEU A 637 10.57 -23.24 -3.08
N ARG A 638 9.36 -22.67 -3.10
CA ARG A 638 8.28 -23.10 -4.00
C ARG A 638 8.66 -22.90 -5.46
N GLU A 639 9.20 -21.73 -5.81
CA GLU A 639 9.59 -21.42 -7.19
C GLU A 639 10.73 -22.33 -7.67
N PHE A 640 11.73 -22.58 -6.82
CA PHE A 640 12.80 -23.52 -7.14
C PHE A 640 12.28 -24.95 -7.29
N ILE A 641 11.47 -25.45 -6.35
CA ILE A 641 11.03 -26.85 -6.40
C ILE A 641 10.11 -27.10 -7.60
N LEU A 642 9.27 -26.13 -7.97
CA LEU A 642 8.49 -26.18 -9.22
C LEU A 642 9.40 -26.26 -10.45
N ALA A 643 10.43 -25.40 -10.50
CA ALA A 643 11.39 -25.41 -11.60
C ALA A 643 12.16 -26.74 -11.69
N TRP A 644 12.59 -27.27 -10.54
CA TRP A 644 13.28 -28.55 -10.45
C TRP A 644 12.38 -29.72 -10.87
N SER A 645 11.11 -29.71 -10.45
CA SER A 645 10.14 -30.71 -10.91
C SER A 645 9.96 -30.67 -12.42
N VAL A 646 9.74 -29.49 -13.00
CA VAL A 646 9.64 -29.33 -14.47
C VAL A 646 10.88 -29.85 -15.18
N TYR A 647 12.07 -29.50 -14.68
CA TYR A 647 13.33 -30.03 -15.21
C TYR A 647 13.36 -31.57 -15.19
N LYS A 648 12.97 -32.19 -14.08
CA LYS A 648 12.96 -33.64 -13.93
C LYS A 648 11.94 -34.31 -14.84
N GLU A 649 10.73 -33.78 -14.92
CA GLU A 649 9.66 -34.29 -15.80
C GLU A 649 10.07 -34.28 -17.27
N ILE A 650 10.75 -33.22 -17.73
CA ILE A 650 11.26 -33.14 -19.10
C ILE A 650 12.39 -34.15 -19.35
N LYS A 651 13.26 -34.37 -18.36
CA LYS A 651 14.35 -35.35 -18.47
C LYS A 651 13.83 -36.78 -18.54
N GLU A 652 12.82 -37.10 -17.75
CA GLU A 652 12.29 -38.45 -17.58
C GLU A 652 11.08 -38.75 -18.48
N MET A 653 10.52 -37.73 -19.14
CA MET A 653 9.29 -37.81 -19.95
C MET A 653 8.08 -38.31 -19.16
N VAL A 654 7.98 -37.89 -17.89
CA VAL A 654 6.86 -38.21 -16.99
C VAL A 654 6.28 -36.90 -16.47
N PHE A 655 5.07 -36.53 -16.89
CA PHE A 655 4.51 -35.19 -16.65
C PHE A 655 3.40 -35.20 -15.59
N ASN A 656 3.70 -34.78 -14.36
CA ASN A 656 2.72 -34.64 -13.29
C ASN A 656 2.32 -33.17 -13.09
N VAL A 657 3.29 -32.29 -12.91
CA VAL A 657 3.13 -30.86 -12.68
C VAL A 657 2.81 -30.16 -14.00
N LEU A 658 3.55 -30.43 -15.07
CA LEU A 658 3.31 -29.79 -16.37
C LEU A 658 1.94 -30.15 -16.96
N SER A 659 1.44 -31.37 -16.75
CA SER A 659 0.14 -31.81 -17.27
C SER A 659 -1.01 -31.57 -16.28
N GLY A 660 -0.75 -31.63 -14.97
CA GLY A 660 -1.77 -31.54 -13.94
C GLY A 660 -2.27 -30.11 -13.67
N THR A 661 -1.44 -29.07 -13.88
CA THR A 661 -1.84 -27.69 -13.55
C THR A 661 -2.08 -26.80 -14.78
N PRO A 662 -3.19 -26.01 -14.81
CA PRO A 662 -3.49 -25.13 -15.93
C PRO A 662 -2.84 -23.74 -15.83
N SER A 663 -1.98 -23.48 -14.83
CA SER A 663 -1.70 -22.11 -14.33
C SER A 663 -0.22 -21.70 -14.28
N PHE A 664 0.71 -22.26 -15.06
CA PHE A 664 2.10 -21.75 -15.06
C PHE A 664 2.24 -20.27 -15.45
N ASP A 665 1.22 -19.70 -16.10
CA ASP A 665 1.11 -18.25 -16.38
C ASP A 665 0.75 -17.40 -15.15
N TYR A 666 0.50 -18.03 -14.01
CA TYR A 666 0.31 -17.43 -12.68
C TYR A 666 1.64 -17.23 -11.93
N GLU A 667 2.63 -18.09 -12.16
CA GLU A 667 3.91 -18.10 -11.43
C GLU A 667 4.82 -16.93 -11.82
N GLY A 668 5.70 -16.57 -10.88
CA GLY A 668 6.69 -15.52 -11.06
C GLY A 668 7.79 -15.90 -12.07
N ALA A 669 8.46 -14.89 -12.62
CA ALA A 669 9.62 -15.08 -13.52
C ALA A 669 10.79 -15.83 -12.85
N GLU A 670 10.85 -15.86 -11.51
CA GLU A 670 11.85 -16.58 -10.73
C GLU A 670 11.85 -18.10 -11.01
N THR A 671 10.68 -18.74 -11.11
CA THR A 671 10.56 -20.17 -11.46
C THR A 671 11.26 -20.46 -12.80
N TYR A 672 11.02 -19.62 -13.80
CA TYR A 672 11.65 -19.75 -15.11
C TYR A 672 13.16 -19.52 -15.03
N ARG A 673 13.63 -18.58 -14.20
CA ARG A 673 15.07 -18.36 -14.00
C ARG A 673 15.76 -19.57 -13.38
N TYR A 674 15.14 -20.21 -12.38
CA TYR A 674 15.69 -21.44 -11.83
C TYR A 674 15.71 -22.58 -12.85
N LEU A 675 14.67 -22.69 -13.68
CA LEU A 675 14.59 -23.70 -14.74
C LEU A 675 15.67 -23.49 -15.81
N ALA A 676 15.93 -22.23 -16.19
CA ALA A 676 17.00 -21.87 -17.13
C ALA A 676 18.39 -22.36 -16.68
N ASP A 677 18.67 -22.27 -15.38
CA ASP A 677 19.92 -22.76 -14.77
C ASP A 677 20.03 -24.30 -14.77
N LEU A 678 18.91 -25.03 -14.91
CA LEU A 678 18.85 -26.49 -14.79
C LEU A 678 18.76 -27.21 -16.14
N ILE A 679 18.12 -26.61 -17.14
CA ILE A 679 17.72 -27.30 -18.38
C ILE A 679 18.66 -27.00 -19.55
N ASN A 680 18.95 -28.00 -20.39
CA ASN A 680 19.56 -27.76 -21.69
C ASN A 680 18.46 -27.43 -22.71
N LEU A 681 18.24 -26.14 -22.97
CA LEU A 681 17.17 -25.68 -23.86
C LEU A 681 17.14 -26.37 -25.21
N LYS A 682 18.30 -26.63 -25.83
CA LYS A 682 18.35 -27.30 -27.12
C LYS A 682 17.98 -28.77 -27.00
N GLY A 683 18.77 -29.53 -26.22
CA GLY A 683 18.66 -30.99 -26.19
C GLY A 683 17.50 -31.55 -25.38
N ASP A 684 17.02 -30.81 -24.37
CA ASP A 684 15.94 -31.26 -23.49
C ASP A 684 14.57 -30.76 -23.93
N LEU A 685 14.50 -29.59 -24.56
CA LEU A 685 13.22 -28.97 -24.96
C LEU A 685 13.03 -28.88 -26.47
N VAL A 686 13.91 -28.16 -27.18
CA VAL A 686 13.69 -27.86 -28.61
C VAL A 686 13.77 -29.12 -29.46
N ASP A 687 14.83 -29.91 -29.29
CA ASP A 687 15.06 -31.14 -30.07
C ASP A 687 14.02 -32.24 -29.74
N LYS A 688 13.36 -32.15 -28.58
CA LYS A 688 12.38 -33.12 -28.07
C LYS A 688 10.93 -32.60 -28.07
N ILE A 689 10.66 -31.46 -28.70
CA ILE A 689 9.33 -30.82 -28.64
C ILE A 689 8.22 -31.74 -29.17
N ASP A 690 8.54 -32.53 -30.19
CA ASP A 690 7.65 -33.54 -30.78
C ASP A 690 7.36 -34.67 -29.79
N ASP A 691 8.38 -35.19 -29.11
CA ASP A 691 8.25 -36.27 -28.12
C ASP A 691 7.42 -35.82 -26.91
N ILE A 692 7.64 -34.58 -26.44
CA ILE A 692 6.90 -34.00 -25.32
C ILE A 692 5.42 -33.79 -25.68
N LEU A 693 5.12 -33.33 -26.89
CA LEU A 693 3.74 -33.11 -27.33
C LEU A 693 3.06 -34.39 -27.84
N GLY A 694 3.84 -35.43 -28.16
CA GLY A 694 3.40 -36.73 -28.67
C GLY A 694 2.88 -37.70 -27.61
N GLN A 695 2.69 -37.28 -26.36
CA GLN A 695 2.28 -38.12 -25.25
C GLN A 695 0.85 -38.66 -25.42
N GLN A 696 0.72 -39.87 -25.97
CA GLN A 696 -0.55 -40.48 -26.36
C GLN A 696 -1.43 -40.91 -25.18
N PHE A 697 -0.86 -41.04 -23.97
CA PHE A 697 -1.59 -41.49 -22.79
C PHE A 697 -2.28 -40.36 -22.01
N LEU A 698 -2.02 -39.09 -22.37
CA LEU A 698 -2.65 -37.95 -21.71
C LEU A 698 -4.06 -37.73 -22.25
N ASP A 699 -5.01 -37.52 -21.35
CA ASP A 699 -6.34 -37.09 -21.74
C ASP A 699 -6.34 -35.66 -22.31
N LYS A 700 -7.49 -35.25 -22.85
CA LYS A 700 -7.69 -33.93 -23.43
C LYS A 700 -7.31 -32.79 -22.48
N HIS A 701 -7.62 -32.91 -21.19
CA HIS A 701 -7.37 -31.86 -20.21
C HIS A 701 -5.87 -31.72 -19.94
N ASN A 702 -5.23 -32.84 -19.61
CA ASN A 702 -3.82 -32.91 -19.22
C ASN A 702 -2.88 -32.56 -20.39
N TRP A 703 -3.20 -33.00 -21.61
CA TRP A 703 -2.43 -32.62 -22.80
C TRP A 703 -2.50 -31.11 -23.06
N ASN A 704 -3.68 -30.50 -22.92
CA ASN A 704 -3.83 -29.05 -23.12
C ASN A 704 -3.09 -28.23 -22.05
N ASN A 705 -2.96 -28.75 -20.83
CA ASN A 705 -2.14 -28.12 -19.79
C ASN A 705 -0.65 -28.26 -20.11
N LEU A 706 -0.20 -29.47 -20.49
CA LEU A 706 1.18 -29.73 -20.90
C LEU A 706 1.62 -28.80 -22.03
N ALA A 707 0.87 -28.77 -23.13
CA ALA A 707 1.18 -27.92 -24.28
C ALA A 707 1.23 -26.44 -23.87
N ARG A 708 0.26 -25.97 -23.09
CA ARG A 708 0.21 -24.58 -22.61
C ARG A 708 1.43 -24.21 -21.79
N ASN A 709 1.79 -25.05 -20.81
CA ASN A 709 2.89 -24.81 -19.89
C ASN A 709 4.24 -24.91 -20.61
N LEU A 710 4.37 -25.82 -21.58
CA LEU A 710 5.53 -25.94 -22.46
C LEU A 710 5.76 -24.66 -23.27
N PHE A 711 4.74 -24.16 -23.97
CA PHE A 711 4.88 -22.96 -24.78
C PHE A 711 5.08 -21.69 -23.93
N GLU A 712 4.52 -21.62 -22.72
CA GLU A 712 4.85 -20.55 -21.78
C GLU A 712 6.34 -20.62 -21.39
N THR A 713 6.85 -21.82 -21.07
CA THR A 713 8.27 -22.07 -20.75
C THR A 713 9.19 -21.66 -21.90
N LEU A 714 8.91 -22.12 -23.12
CA LEU A 714 9.69 -21.75 -24.32
C LEU A 714 9.70 -20.25 -24.55
N GLY A 715 8.54 -19.59 -24.41
CA GLY A 715 8.43 -18.14 -24.58
C GLY A 715 9.21 -17.34 -23.52
N MET A 716 9.39 -17.90 -22.32
CA MET A 716 10.14 -17.26 -21.23
C MET A 716 11.65 -17.45 -21.36
N LEU A 717 12.11 -18.62 -21.82
CA LEU A 717 13.50 -19.05 -21.70
C LEU A 717 14.35 -18.92 -22.96
N VAL A 718 13.74 -18.98 -24.15
CA VAL A 718 14.50 -19.13 -25.40
C VAL A 718 15.30 -17.84 -25.69
N PRO A 719 16.63 -17.92 -25.81
CA PRO A 719 17.49 -16.78 -26.14
C PRO A 719 17.32 -16.36 -27.61
N PRO A 720 17.91 -15.24 -28.05
CA PRO A 720 17.84 -14.76 -29.44
C PRO A 720 18.67 -15.61 -30.44
N ASP A 721 18.54 -16.94 -30.42
CA ASP A 721 19.23 -17.88 -31.33
C ASP A 721 18.25 -18.49 -32.35
N LYS A 722 18.49 -18.24 -33.64
CA LYS A 722 17.65 -18.74 -34.73
C LYS A 722 17.50 -20.27 -34.73
N LYS A 723 18.55 -21.01 -34.32
CA LYS A 723 18.54 -22.48 -34.31
C LYS A 723 17.55 -23.04 -33.28
N LEU A 724 17.25 -22.26 -32.24
CA LEU A 724 16.26 -22.62 -31.22
C LEU A 724 14.87 -22.11 -31.59
N ILE A 725 14.78 -20.92 -32.16
CA ILE A 725 13.50 -20.23 -32.42
C ILE A 725 12.73 -20.87 -33.57
N GLU A 726 13.38 -21.15 -34.70
CA GLU A 726 12.71 -21.61 -35.91
C GLU A 726 11.91 -22.91 -35.70
N PRO A 727 12.45 -23.97 -35.08
CA PRO A 727 11.69 -25.20 -34.81
C PRO A 727 10.44 -24.96 -33.95
N ILE A 728 10.55 -24.07 -32.95
CA ILE A 728 9.43 -23.75 -32.05
C ILE A 728 8.33 -23.01 -32.81
N ILE A 729 8.67 -22.05 -33.69
CA ILE A 729 7.67 -21.34 -34.50
C ILE A 729 6.96 -22.32 -35.43
N ARG A 730 7.70 -23.23 -36.10
CA ARG A 730 7.09 -24.23 -36.99
C ARG A 730 6.08 -25.11 -36.24
N LYS A 731 6.47 -25.62 -35.07
CA LYS A 731 5.58 -26.43 -34.22
C LYS A 731 4.38 -25.64 -33.69
N ALA A 732 4.58 -24.38 -33.31
CA ALA A 732 3.49 -23.50 -32.89
C ALA A 732 2.44 -23.30 -34.01
N LEU A 733 2.89 -23.05 -35.25
CA LEU A 733 1.99 -22.86 -36.40
C LEU A 733 1.22 -24.13 -36.75
N GLU A 734 1.87 -25.29 -36.68
CA GLU A 734 1.22 -26.60 -36.89
C GLU A 734 0.04 -26.81 -35.93
N ILE A 735 0.23 -26.54 -34.64
CA ILE A 735 -0.81 -26.71 -33.62
C ILE A 735 -1.90 -25.64 -33.74
N LEU A 736 -1.52 -24.39 -34.04
CA LEU A 736 -2.46 -23.29 -34.16
C LEU A 736 -3.45 -23.48 -35.32
N ARG A 737 -2.95 -23.96 -36.47
CA ARG A 737 -3.73 -24.25 -37.68
C ARG A 737 -4.68 -25.44 -37.52
N SER A 738 -4.45 -26.29 -36.53
CA SER A 738 -5.24 -27.52 -36.33
C SER A 738 -6.35 -27.34 -35.29
N THR A 739 -7.50 -27.99 -35.47
CA THR A 739 -8.56 -28.07 -34.45
C THR A 739 -8.26 -29.14 -33.40
N SER A 740 -7.54 -30.20 -33.81
CA SER A 740 -7.02 -31.25 -32.95
C SER A 740 -5.55 -31.56 -33.27
N TYR A 741 -4.81 -32.08 -32.30
CA TYR A 741 -3.44 -32.57 -32.45
C TYR A 741 -3.39 -34.00 -31.92
N ASN A 742 -2.94 -34.97 -32.74
CA ASN A 742 -2.98 -36.40 -32.41
C ASN A 742 -4.36 -36.87 -31.90
N GLY A 743 -5.45 -36.38 -32.48
CA GLY A 743 -6.82 -36.69 -32.06
C GLY A 743 -7.33 -35.92 -30.83
N ILE A 744 -6.50 -35.11 -30.17
CA ILE A 744 -6.87 -34.31 -29.00
C ILE A 744 -7.28 -32.91 -29.43
N TYR A 745 -8.49 -32.48 -29.05
CA TYR A 745 -8.95 -31.09 -29.30
C TYR A 745 -8.04 -30.05 -28.64
N VAL A 746 -7.60 -29.05 -29.41
CA VAL A 746 -6.75 -27.95 -28.91
C VAL A 746 -7.63 -26.79 -28.42
N CYS A 747 -7.68 -26.61 -27.10
CA CYS A 747 -8.50 -25.57 -26.47
C CYS A 747 -8.04 -24.15 -26.82
N PHE A 748 -8.97 -23.19 -26.89
CA PHE A 748 -8.65 -21.77 -27.10
C PHE A 748 -7.61 -21.23 -26.13
N ARG A 749 -7.66 -21.69 -24.87
CA ARG A 749 -6.69 -21.32 -23.84
C ARG A 749 -5.27 -21.71 -24.21
N THR A 750 -5.09 -22.92 -24.72
CA THR A 750 -3.81 -23.44 -25.21
C THR A 750 -3.34 -22.63 -26.41
N LYS A 751 -4.23 -22.40 -27.39
CA LYS A 751 -3.90 -21.60 -28.58
C LYS A 751 -3.41 -20.19 -28.23
N TYR A 752 -4.04 -19.50 -27.28
CA TYR A 752 -3.59 -18.12 -26.99
C TYR A 752 -2.23 -18.09 -26.27
N ASN A 753 -1.89 -19.10 -25.45
CA ASN A 753 -0.56 -19.20 -24.84
C ASN A 753 0.51 -19.45 -25.92
N ILE A 754 0.21 -20.27 -26.93
CA ILE A 754 1.09 -20.45 -28.10
C ILE A 754 1.29 -19.12 -28.82
N VAL A 755 0.23 -18.35 -29.04
CA VAL A 755 0.32 -17.00 -29.63
C VAL A 755 1.16 -16.04 -28.79
N ARG A 756 1.06 -16.09 -27.45
CA ARG A 756 1.94 -15.32 -26.55
C ARG A 756 3.40 -15.77 -26.64
N CYS A 757 3.65 -17.06 -26.82
CA CYS A 757 4.98 -17.59 -27.08
C CYS A 757 5.54 -17.00 -28.38
N LEU A 758 4.77 -17.02 -29.48
CA LEU A 758 5.16 -16.40 -30.75
C LEU A 758 5.52 -14.92 -30.59
N GLU A 759 4.74 -14.13 -29.85
CA GLU A 759 5.08 -12.72 -29.59
C GLU A 759 6.46 -12.56 -28.92
N ARG A 760 6.76 -13.40 -27.93
CA ARG A 760 8.04 -13.36 -27.20
C ARG A 760 9.22 -13.90 -28.01
N LEU A 761 8.97 -14.78 -28.99
CA LEU A 761 10.01 -15.36 -29.86
C LEU A 761 10.43 -14.43 -30.99
N HIS A 762 9.67 -13.36 -31.27
CA HIS A 762 10.00 -12.42 -32.32
C HIS A 762 11.40 -11.78 -32.10
N PRO A 763 12.20 -11.54 -33.16
CA PRO A 763 13.56 -11.02 -33.03
C PRO A 763 13.74 -9.71 -32.24
N SER A 764 12.74 -8.84 -32.24
CA SER A 764 12.73 -7.57 -31.51
C SER A 764 12.24 -7.66 -30.07
N ALA A 765 11.81 -8.83 -29.61
CA ALA A 765 11.39 -9.04 -28.22
C ALA A 765 12.60 -9.14 -27.30
N PRO A 766 12.49 -8.65 -26.05
CA PRO A 766 13.57 -8.77 -25.09
C PRO A 766 13.74 -10.24 -24.69
N ARG A 767 14.95 -10.77 -24.87
CA ARG A 767 15.23 -12.21 -24.75
C ARG A 767 16.55 -12.50 -24.05
N PRO A 768 16.62 -13.50 -23.15
CA PRO A 768 15.49 -14.30 -22.64
C PRO A 768 14.42 -13.44 -21.95
N TYR A 769 13.14 -13.72 -22.22
CA TYR A 769 12.05 -12.85 -21.75
C TYR A 769 11.92 -12.84 -20.23
N VAL A 770 12.41 -13.89 -19.56
CA VAL A 770 12.52 -13.98 -18.10
C VAL A 770 13.34 -12.83 -17.50
N ASP A 771 14.48 -12.46 -18.09
CA ASP A 771 15.35 -11.40 -17.57
C ASP A 771 14.68 -10.03 -17.67
N HIS A 772 13.94 -9.81 -18.75
CA HIS A 772 13.14 -8.63 -18.94
C HIS A 772 12.08 -8.45 -17.84
N ILE A 773 11.33 -9.51 -17.52
CA ILE A 773 10.30 -9.44 -16.48
C ILE A 773 10.91 -9.21 -15.09
N LEU A 774 12.04 -9.82 -14.79
CA LEU A 774 12.75 -9.64 -13.52
C LEU A 774 13.34 -8.23 -13.37
N GLY A 775 13.78 -7.61 -14.46
CA GLY A 775 14.31 -6.25 -14.48
C GLY A 775 13.27 -5.15 -14.70
N TYR A 776 11.99 -5.48 -14.91
CA TYR A 776 10.98 -4.49 -15.32
C TYR A 776 10.53 -3.59 -14.17
N ASP A 777 10.79 -2.28 -14.28
CA ASP A 777 10.23 -1.28 -13.36
C ASP A 777 8.80 -0.92 -13.74
N TRP A 778 7.83 -1.54 -13.06
CA TRP A 778 6.39 -1.32 -13.23
C TRP A 778 5.93 0.14 -13.01
N ARG A 779 6.80 1.03 -12.50
CA ARG A 779 6.49 2.45 -12.24
C ARG A 779 6.98 3.40 -13.34
N LYS A 780 7.93 3.00 -14.19
CA LYS A 780 8.64 3.90 -15.15
C LYS A 780 8.32 3.64 -16.61
N ALA A 781 7.20 2.99 -16.92
CA ALA A 781 6.87 2.64 -18.29
C ALA A 781 6.48 3.88 -19.12
N GLU A 782 7.47 4.54 -19.71
CA GLU A 782 7.26 5.56 -20.73
C GLU A 782 6.60 4.92 -21.97
N THR A 783 5.78 5.70 -22.68
CA THR A 783 5.08 5.27 -23.90
C THR A 783 5.75 5.88 -25.11
N GLY A 784 6.15 5.06 -26.09
CA GLY A 784 6.88 5.50 -27.29
C GLY A 784 6.95 4.41 -28.37
N ARG A 785 7.65 4.67 -29.48
CA ARG A 785 7.76 3.70 -30.60
C ARG A 785 8.48 2.40 -30.23
N ASP A 786 9.32 2.48 -29.20
CA ASP A 786 10.08 1.36 -28.62
C ASP A 786 9.40 0.76 -27.37
N SER A 787 8.28 1.34 -26.90
CA SER A 787 7.51 0.87 -25.74
C SER A 787 6.01 1.09 -25.90
N ILE A 788 5.26 0.02 -26.15
CA ILE A 788 3.84 0.08 -26.54
C ILE A 788 2.92 -0.50 -25.44
N PRO A 789 1.93 0.26 -24.94
CA PRO A 789 0.93 -0.23 -23.99
C PRO A 789 -0.21 -1.00 -24.70
N ALA A 790 0.10 -2.21 -25.17
CA ALA A 790 -0.83 -3.09 -25.88
C ALA A 790 -1.61 -4.00 -24.93
N TYR A 791 -2.83 -4.39 -25.32
CA TYR A 791 -3.67 -5.29 -24.53
C TYR A 791 -3.30 -6.75 -24.78
N ALA A 792 -3.07 -7.51 -23.72
CA ALA A 792 -2.96 -8.95 -23.75
C ALA A 792 -3.73 -9.58 -22.59
N ILE A 793 -4.10 -10.84 -22.71
CA ILE A 793 -4.68 -11.60 -21.59
C ILE A 793 -3.56 -12.05 -20.67
N ARG A 794 -3.68 -11.69 -19.38
CA ARG A 794 -2.66 -11.92 -18.34
C ARG A 794 -3.29 -12.53 -17.09
N GLY A 795 -2.55 -13.40 -16.41
CA GLY A 795 -2.98 -14.10 -15.18
C GLY A 795 -2.11 -13.86 -13.94
N PHE A 796 -1.02 -13.09 -14.04
CA PHE A 796 -0.06 -12.89 -12.94
C PHE A 796 -0.74 -12.46 -11.63
N HIS A 797 -0.67 -13.33 -10.61
CA HIS A 797 -1.24 -13.10 -9.28
C HIS A 797 -2.73 -12.68 -9.25
N ARG A 798 -3.51 -13.09 -10.26
CA ARG A 798 -4.96 -12.87 -10.29
C ARG A 798 -5.70 -14.20 -10.27
N LYS A 799 -6.75 -14.29 -9.46
CA LYS A 799 -7.64 -15.47 -9.42
C LYS A 799 -8.24 -15.76 -10.79
N MET A 800 -8.59 -14.73 -11.57
CA MET A 800 -9.08 -14.85 -12.93
C MET A 800 -8.18 -14.08 -13.92
N PRO A 801 -7.82 -14.67 -15.07
CA PRO A 801 -7.08 -13.98 -16.11
C PRO A 801 -7.96 -12.89 -16.73
N GLY A 802 -7.34 -11.84 -17.26
CA GLY A 802 -8.10 -10.80 -17.94
C GLY A 802 -7.21 -9.88 -18.77
N PRO A 803 -7.82 -8.99 -19.57
CA PRO A 803 -7.08 -8.07 -20.43
C PRO A 803 -6.33 -7.01 -19.61
N GLY A 804 -5.03 -6.88 -19.88
CA GLY A 804 -4.15 -5.89 -19.24
C GLY A 804 -3.19 -5.25 -20.25
N LYS A 805 -2.72 -4.04 -19.95
CA LYS A 805 -1.76 -3.28 -20.78
C LYS A 805 -0.31 -3.37 -20.33
N LEU A 806 -0.05 -3.98 -19.17
CA LEU A 806 1.26 -4.05 -18.55
C LEU A 806 1.74 -5.52 -18.47
N PRO A 807 3.04 -5.79 -18.61
CA PRO A 807 4.09 -4.83 -19.00
C PRO A 807 3.91 -4.36 -20.46
N HIS A 808 4.44 -3.19 -20.81
CA HIS A 808 4.44 -2.71 -22.20
C HIS A 808 5.25 -3.65 -23.11
N ILE A 809 4.90 -3.72 -24.39
CA ILE A 809 5.75 -4.35 -25.42
C ILE A 809 6.99 -3.48 -25.58
N ILE A 810 8.17 -4.01 -25.25
CA ILE A 810 9.47 -3.36 -25.50
C ILE A 810 10.09 -3.88 -26.80
N PHE A 811 10.65 -2.99 -27.61
CA PHE A 811 11.39 -3.35 -28.82
C PHE A 811 12.89 -3.16 -28.61
N GLU A 812 13.66 -4.23 -28.67
CA GLU A 812 15.13 -4.16 -28.65
C GLU A 812 15.68 -3.76 -30.02
N LYS A 813 16.68 -2.88 -30.01
CA LYS A 813 17.38 -2.41 -31.21
C LYS A 813 18.53 -3.37 -31.51
N GLY A 814 18.61 -3.87 -32.74
CA GLY A 814 19.71 -4.74 -33.16
C GLY A 814 19.51 -5.38 -34.53
N VAL A 815 20.51 -6.12 -34.99
CA VAL A 815 20.40 -6.94 -36.22
C VAL A 815 19.58 -8.18 -35.89
N HIS A 816 18.43 -8.30 -36.54
CA HIS A 816 17.51 -9.41 -36.36
C HIS A 816 17.82 -10.54 -37.36
N PRO A 817 17.75 -11.83 -36.97
CA PRO A 817 17.96 -12.94 -37.90
C PRO A 817 16.96 -12.89 -39.06
N ARG A 818 17.45 -12.74 -40.29
CA ARG A 818 16.61 -12.59 -41.49
C ARG A 818 15.71 -13.79 -41.72
N GLU A 819 16.18 -14.98 -41.36
CA GLU A 819 15.45 -16.24 -41.51
C GLU A 819 14.21 -16.28 -40.61
N VAL A 820 14.32 -15.79 -39.37
CA VAL A 820 13.17 -15.70 -38.46
C VAL A 820 12.19 -14.61 -38.92
N LEU A 821 12.69 -13.49 -39.45
CA LEU A 821 11.84 -12.45 -40.02
C LEU A 821 11.12 -12.92 -41.29
N ALA A 822 11.72 -13.81 -42.08
CA ALA A 822 11.07 -14.39 -43.25
C ALA A 822 9.80 -15.19 -42.90
N MET A 823 9.67 -15.67 -41.66
CA MET A 823 8.47 -16.36 -41.16
C MET A 823 7.32 -15.38 -40.80
N ALA A 824 7.54 -14.07 -40.89
CA ALA A 824 6.54 -13.07 -40.47
C ALA A 824 5.24 -13.11 -41.29
N GLY A 825 5.35 -13.44 -42.58
CA GLY A 825 4.20 -13.70 -43.45
C GLY A 825 3.35 -14.86 -42.94
N ASP A 826 3.96 -16.03 -42.78
CA ASP A 826 3.30 -17.26 -42.32
C ASP A 826 2.66 -17.11 -40.93
N VAL A 827 3.37 -16.44 -40.00
CA VAL A 827 2.86 -16.16 -38.65
C VAL A 827 1.68 -15.21 -38.73
N SER A 828 1.80 -14.08 -39.44
CA SER A 828 0.71 -13.10 -39.57
C SER A 828 -0.52 -13.70 -40.25
N GLU A 829 -0.32 -14.52 -41.28
CA GLU A 829 -1.39 -15.23 -41.95
C GLU A 829 -2.15 -16.13 -40.97
N CYS A 830 -1.43 -16.98 -40.23
CA CYS A 830 -2.03 -17.87 -39.24
C CYS A 830 -2.80 -17.10 -38.15
N LEU A 831 -2.26 -15.97 -37.67
CA LEU A 831 -2.94 -15.13 -36.68
C LEU A 831 -4.23 -14.50 -37.23
N LEU A 832 -4.20 -14.02 -38.47
CA LEU A 832 -5.37 -13.42 -39.13
C LEU A 832 -6.45 -14.47 -39.44
N ASP A 833 -6.06 -15.65 -39.91
CA ASP A 833 -6.99 -16.75 -40.19
C ASP A 833 -7.74 -17.18 -38.93
N ILE A 834 -7.03 -17.38 -37.82
CA ILE A 834 -7.65 -17.67 -36.52
C ILE A 834 -8.68 -16.60 -36.13
N MET A 835 -8.41 -15.33 -36.39
CA MET A 835 -9.33 -14.24 -36.01
C MET A 835 -10.54 -14.11 -36.94
N ASN A 836 -10.41 -14.53 -38.20
CA ASN A 836 -11.47 -14.53 -39.22
C ASN A 836 -12.38 -15.75 -39.09
N ASP A 837 -11.82 -16.91 -38.77
CA ASP A 837 -12.57 -18.17 -38.61
C ASP A 837 -13.44 -18.20 -37.34
N LEU A 838 -13.24 -17.25 -36.42
CA LEU A 838 -14.03 -17.10 -35.19
C LEU A 838 -15.22 -16.14 -35.42
N SER A 839 -16.45 -16.67 -35.53
CA SER A 839 -17.68 -15.88 -35.72
C SER A 839 -18.05 -15.08 -34.47
N ALA A 840 -18.42 -13.81 -34.63
CA ALA A 840 -18.63 -12.88 -33.52
C ALA A 840 -19.90 -13.12 -32.70
N GLU A 841 -20.89 -13.84 -33.24
CA GLU A 841 -22.24 -13.93 -32.70
C GLU A 841 -22.38 -14.95 -31.55
N GLU A 842 -21.36 -15.79 -31.31
CA GLU A 842 -21.44 -16.92 -30.35
C GLU A 842 -20.14 -17.16 -29.54
N LEU A 843 -19.23 -16.19 -29.43
CA LEU A 843 -17.89 -16.43 -28.85
C LEU A 843 -17.91 -16.68 -27.33
N PRO A 844 -17.41 -17.84 -26.87
CA PRO A 844 -17.06 -18.02 -25.46
C PRO A 844 -15.90 -17.07 -25.07
N GLU A 845 -15.79 -16.74 -23.78
CA GLU A 845 -14.73 -15.87 -23.22
C GLU A 845 -13.31 -16.26 -23.70
N GLY A 846 -13.02 -17.57 -23.78
CA GLY A 846 -11.74 -18.08 -24.25
C GLY A 846 -11.41 -17.75 -25.71
N ALA A 847 -12.42 -17.64 -26.58
CA ALA A 847 -12.23 -17.30 -27.99
C ALA A 847 -11.95 -15.79 -28.16
N GLU A 848 -12.61 -14.91 -27.39
CA GLU A 848 -12.25 -13.48 -27.35
C GLU A 848 -10.80 -13.30 -26.86
N TYR A 849 -10.40 -14.06 -25.84
CA TYR A 849 -9.03 -14.03 -25.30
C TYR A 849 -7.97 -14.42 -26.33
N LEU A 850 -8.28 -15.40 -27.19
CA LEU A 850 -7.43 -15.76 -28.31
C LEU A 850 -7.30 -14.61 -29.31
N ARG A 851 -8.41 -14.00 -29.74
CA ARG A 851 -8.40 -12.87 -30.70
C ARG A 851 -7.61 -11.67 -30.18
N ILE A 852 -7.74 -11.33 -28.89
CA ILE A 852 -6.96 -10.25 -28.25
C ILE A 852 -5.46 -10.57 -28.32
N ASN A 853 -5.04 -11.79 -27.97
CA ASN A 853 -3.63 -12.16 -28.03
C ASN A 853 -3.09 -12.28 -29.47
N CYS A 854 -3.92 -12.66 -30.46
CA CYS A 854 -3.54 -12.65 -31.88
C CYS A 854 -3.22 -11.22 -32.34
N THR A 855 -4.09 -10.25 -32.06
CA THR A 855 -3.78 -8.84 -32.37
C THR A 855 -2.58 -8.31 -31.61
N TYR A 856 -2.33 -8.78 -30.38
CA TYR A 856 -1.15 -8.42 -29.59
C TYR A 856 0.15 -8.94 -30.24
N ALA A 857 0.19 -10.21 -30.66
CA ALA A 857 1.34 -10.79 -31.35
C ALA A 857 1.57 -10.13 -32.73
N LEU A 858 0.50 -9.75 -33.43
CA LEU A 858 0.57 -9.09 -34.73
C LEU A 858 1.34 -7.76 -34.69
N ILE A 859 1.40 -7.07 -33.54
CA ILE A 859 2.17 -5.83 -33.38
C ILE A 859 3.65 -6.04 -33.74
N ARG A 860 4.20 -7.23 -33.47
CA ARG A 860 5.55 -7.59 -33.89
C ARG A 860 5.59 -8.26 -35.24
N TRP A 861 4.66 -9.18 -35.50
CA TRP A 861 4.76 -10.12 -36.62
C TRP A 861 4.23 -9.60 -37.96
N LEU A 862 3.44 -8.51 -37.99
CA LEU A 862 2.98 -7.92 -39.25
C LEU A 862 4.20 -7.65 -40.17
N PRO A 863 4.33 -8.13 -41.40
CA PRO A 863 5.57 -7.95 -42.17
C PRO A 863 5.70 -6.56 -42.80
N ASP A 864 6.90 -6.20 -43.30
CA ASP A 864 7.14 -4.88 -43.92
C ASP A 864 6.48 -4.75 -45.31
N ASP A 865 6.36 -5.86 -46.04
CA ASP A 865 5.70 -5.97 -47.35
C ASP A 865 4.18 -6.24 -47.23
N PHE A 866 3.59 -6.03 -46.05
CA PHE A 866 2.16 -6.27 -45.79
C PHE A 866 1.21 -5.45 -46.69
N ALA A 867 1.64 -4.29 -47.19
CA ALA A 867 0.79 -3.38 -47.94
C ALA A 867 0.41 -3.94 -49.32
N GLN A 868 -0.88 -3.82 -49.69
CA GLN A 868 -1.45 -4.23 -50.98
C GLN A 868 -1.38 -5.75 -51.28
N GLY A 869 -1.25 -6.58 -50.25
CA GLY A 869 -1.22 -8.05 -50.36
C GLY A 869 -2.41 -8.78 -49.69
N PRO A 870 -2.44 -10.13 -49.73
CA PRO A 870 -3.52 -10.94 -49.15
C PRO A 870 -3.73 -10.73 -47.65
N LEU A 871 -2.65 -10.49 -46.91
CA LEU A 871 -2.70 -10.20 -45.47
C LEU A 871 -3.49 -8.92 -45.18
N GLU A 872 -3.38 -7.90 -46.04
CA GLU A 872 -4.11 -6.65 -45.90
C GLU A 872 -5.63 -6.88 -46.00
N ASN A 873 -6.05 -7.66 -47.00
CA ASN A 873 -7.46 -8.02 -47.19
C ASN A 873 -7.98 -8.82 -45.98
N LYS A 874 -7.19 -9.76 -45.46
CA LYS A 874 -7.53 -10.51 -44.23
C LYS A 874 -7.66 -9.61 -43.00
N LEU A 875 -6.83 -8.56 -42.88
CA LEU A 875 -6.91 -7.60 -41.77
C LEU A 875 -8.14 -6.68 -41.89
N LEU A 876 -8.43 -6.20 -43.09
CA LEU A 876 -9.60 -5.34 -43.36
C LEU A 876 -10.91 -6.12 -43.23
N GLY A 877 -10.90 -7.43 -43.50
CA GLY A 877 -12.04 -8.33 -43.38
C GLY A 877 -12.35 -8.84 -41.97
N LEU A 878 -11.61 -8.40 -40.93
CA LEU A 878 -11.80 -8.91 -39.57
C LEU A 878 -13.23 -8.69 -39.05
N PRO A 879 -13.94 -9.75 -38.58
CA PRO A 879 -15.32 -9.64 -38.15
C PRO A 879 -15.44 -8.96 -36.77
N ASN A 880 -16.03 -7.76 -36.71
CA ASN A 880 -16.37 -7.06 -35.45
C ASN A 880 -15.24 -7.07 -34.37
N PRO A 881 -14.04 -6.51 -34.64
CA PRO A 881 -12.96 -6.49 -33.66
C PRO A 881 -13.35 -5.64 -32.44
N CYS A 882 -13.14 -6.16 -31.22
CA CYS A 882 -13.46 -5.41 -30.01
C CYS A 882 -12.51 -4.20 -29.84
N ARG A 883 -12.88 -3.24 -28.97
CA ARG A 883 -12.07 -2.02 -28.73
C ARG A 883 -10.60 -2.32 -28.41
N ARG A 884 -10.31 -3.39 -27.67
CA ARG A 884 -8.94 -3.79 -27.29
C ARG A 884 -8.14 -4.27 -28.50
N MET A 885 -8.76 -5.08 -29.36
CA MET A 885 -8.18 -5.55 -30.62
C MET A 885 -7.88 -4.38 -31.56
N LYS A 886 -8.85 -3.46 -31.74
CA LYS A 886 -8.66 -2.25 -32.53
C LYS A 886 -7.43 -1.46 -32.06
N ILE A 887 -7.25 -1.26 -30.74
CA ILE A 887 -6.06 -0.59 -30.20
C ILE A 887 -4.76 -1.35 -30.53
N ASN A 888 -4.74 -2.68 -30.43
CA ASN A 888 -3.56 -3.46 -30.81
C ASN A 888 -3.27 -3.36 -32.33
N ILE A 889 -4.30 -3.43 -33.17
CA ILE A 889 -4.18 -3.29 -34.63
C ILE A 889 -3.59 -1.92 -34.99
N PHE A 890 -4.04 -0.84 -34.34
CA PHE A 890 -3.43 0.47 -34.52
C PHE A 890 -1.93 0.44 -34.23
N TRP A 891 -1.51 -0.18 -33.11
CA TRP A 891 -0.10 -0.25 -32.77
C TRP A 891 0.71 -1.05 -33.80
N ALA A 892 0.14 -2.11 -34.37
CA ALA A 892 0.75 -2.86 -35.47
C ALA A 892 0.94 -1.96 -36.72
N LEU A 893 -0.11 -1.22 -37.11
CA LEU A 893 -0.05 -0.29 -38.25
C LEU A 893 0.92 0.88 -38.00
N TYR A 894 0.90 1.47 -36.81
CA TYR A 894 1.78 2.57 -36.42
C TYR A 894 3.26 2.14 -36.44
N ARG A 895 3.55 0.90 -36.03
CA ARG A 895 4.90 0.33 -36.14
C ARG A 895 5.37 0.26 -37.60
N ARG A 896 4.49 -0.11 -38.53
CA ARG A 896 4.83 -0.26 -39.95
C ARG A 896 4.87 1.05 -40.72
N PHE A 897 3.85 1.88 -40.59
CA PHE A 897 3.70 3.10 -41.39
C PHE A 897 4.15 4.38 -40.68
N GLY A 898 4.40 4.33 -39.36
CA GLY A 898 4.74 5.52 -38.59
C GLY A 898 3.59 6.53 -38.56
N LEU A 899 3.87 7.78 -38.91
CA LEU A 899 2.89 8.87 -38.90
C LEU A 899 1.87 8.79 -40.05
N ASP A 900 2.18 8.04 -41.11
CA ASP A 900 1.46 8.08 -42.38
C ASP A 900 0.72 6.76 -42.65
N ILE A 901 -0.11 6.35 -41.69
CA ILE A 901 -0.96 5.16 -41.82
C ILE A 901 -1.97 5.37 -42.96
N PRO A 902 -2.07 4.46 -43.96
CA PRO A 902 -2.99 4.64 -45.08
C PRO A 902 -4.46 4.80 -44.68
N LYS A 903 -5.16 5.79 -45.28
CA LYS A 903 -6.57 6.12 -44.99
C LYS A 903 -7.54 4.94 -45.16
N ARG A 904 -7.20 3.93 -45.98
CA ARG A 904 -8.01 2.72 -46.18
C ARG A 904 -8.23 1.90 -44.90
N PHE A 905 -7.34 1.98 -43.91
CA PHE A 905 -7.53 1.32 -42.61
C PHE A 905 -8.49 2.04 -41.66
N ARG A 906 -8.94 3.26 -42.02
CA ARG A 906 -9.80 4.10 -41.17
C ARG A 906 -11.07 3.40 -40.69
N GLY A 907 -11.66 2.55 -41.54
CA GLY A 907 -12.89 1.81 -41.22
C GLY A 907 -12.78 0.95 -39.95
N LEU A 908 -11.57 0.50 -39.59
CA LEU A 908 -11.33 -0.31 -38.39
C LEU A 908 -11.46 0.50 -37.08
N PHE A 909 -11.45 1.84 -37.14
CA PHE A 909 -11.28 2.72 -35.99
C PHE A 909 -12.45 3.68 -35.72
N THR A 910 -13.56 3.55 -36.44
CA THR A 910 -14.73 4.46 -36.40
C THR A 910 -15.31 4.72 -34.99
N GLU A 911 -15.16 3.77 -34.07
CA GLU A 911 -15.66 3.86 -32.68
C GLU A 911 -14.63 4.41 -31.67
N ILE A 912 -13.37 4.62 -32.08
CA ILE A 912 -12.30 5.06 -31.18
C ILE A 912 -12.06 6.56 -31.38
N ARG A 913 -12.49 7.36 -30.41
CA ARG A 913 -12.35 8.83 -30.44
C ARG A 913 -10.94 9.32 -30.12
N GLU A 914 -10.20 8.61 -29.28
CA GLU A 914 -8.84 8.98 -28.87
C GLU A 914 -8.03 7.73 -28.50
N MET A 915 -6.72 7.77 -28.74
CA MET A 915 -5.79 6.72 -28.34
C MET A 915 -5.40 6.81 -26.85
N PRO A 916 -5.71 5.79 -26.02
CA PRO A 916 -5.45 5.86 -24.59
C PRO A 916 -3.99 5.57 -24.25
N LYS A 917 -3.32 6.54 -23.59
CA LYS A 917 -1.92 6.46 -23.12
C LYS A 917 -0.92 6.22 -24.27
N ALA A 918 -0.90 7.13 -25.24
CA ALA A 918 0.02 7.10 -26.38
C ALA A 918 1.04 8.26 -26.32
N SER A 919 2.19 8.10 -26.98
CA SER A 919 3.12 9.21 -27.21
C SER A 919 2.47 10.30 -28.08
N ASN A 920 3.01 11.51 -28.06
CA ASN A 920 2.50 12.61 -28.88
C ASN A 920 2.51 12.27 -30.38
N GLU A 921 3.51 11.54 -30.85
CA GLU A 921 3.62 11.09 -32.25
C GLU A 921 2.54 10.07 -32.61
N ALA A 922 2.31 9.08 -31.74
CA ALA A 922 1.27 8.07 -31.96
C ALA A 922 -0.13 8.69 -31.91
N ARG A 923 -0.36 9.68 -31.03
CA ARG A 923 -1.61 10.47 -31.04
C ARG A 923 -1.82 11.18 -32.37
N LYS A 924 -0.80 11.88 -32.88
CA LYS A 924 -0.86 12.55 -34.18
C LYS A 924 -1.13 11.58 -35.33
N ALA A 925 -0.48 10.41 -35.34
CA ALA A 925 -0.73 9.38 -36.36
C ALA A 925 -2.18 8.89 -36.33
N PHE A 926 -2.72 8.68 -35.12
CA PHE A 926 -4.12 8.27 -34.95
C PHE A 926 -5.09 9.37 -35.39
N GLU A 927 -4.87 10.61 -34.97
CA GLU A 927 -5.67 11.78 -35.37
C GLU A 927 -5.72 11.93 -36.90
N ARG A 928 -4.57 11.82 -37.59
CA ARG A 928 -4.50 11.83 -39.06
C ARG A 928 -5.34 10.72 -39.68
N LEU A 929 -5.22 9.49 -39.18
CA LEU A 929 -5.97 8.33 -39.68
C LEU A 929 -7.48 8.51 -39.57
N ILE A 930 -7.97 9.16 -38.51
CA ILE A 930 -9.40 9.36 -38.26
C ILE A 930 -9.93 10.73 -38.72
N SER A 931 -9.08 11.67 -39.13
CA SER A 931 -9.46 13.01 -39.60
C SER A 931 -10.26 12.96 -40.90
N THR A 932 -11.38 13.70 -40.98
CA THR A 932 -12.29 13.78 -42.14
C THR A 932 -11.78 14.66 -43.28
N ASP A 933 -10.56 15.18 -43.22
CA ASP A 933 -10.12 16.17 -44.20
C ASP A 933 -10.07 15.58 -45.62
N LEU A 934 -11.02 16.11 -46.40
CA LEU A 934 -11.09 16.12 -47.86
C LEU A 934 -9.87 16.87 -48.38
N GLU A 935 -8.80 16.13 -48.66
CA GLU A 935 -7.82 16.55 -49.67
C GLU A 935 -7.53 15.32 -50.53
N GLY A 936 -7.92 15.45 -51.81
CA GLY A 936 -7.92 14.43 -52.84
C GLY A 936 -9.29 14.31 -53.49
#